data_AF-A0A1A8MQP2-F1
#
_entry.id   AF-A0A1A8MQP2-F1
#
_cell.length_a   1.000
_cell.length_b   1.000
_cell.length_c   1.000
_cell.angle_alpha   90.00
_cell.angle_beta   90.00
_cell.angle_gamma   90.00
#
_symmetry.space_group_name_H-M   'P 1'
#
loop_
_entity.id
_entity.type
_entity.pdbx_description
1 polymer ?
#
loop_
_entity_poly.entity_id
_entity_poly.type
_entity_poly.pdbx_seq_one_letter_code
_entity_poly.pdbx_strand_id
1 'polypeptide(L)'
;SEKFDSSKLIFEGVCKTVTAQQLLDCGILDNRAFNQLMKGEKTISEVTVEKKVFLKGTGSIAGVAAGPLGKMSFTEAKKQNIMSSDSANMLLLAQAATGHIIDPRTNQKLSVKEACARGVVDKEDESVLSAAEAAATGFKDPHSAKLLSAGQAMKKGLLNKNTALQVLQAQESVGGILDPNLSVFLPKNIARKQDLIDEDLCQALNQLPVCFLDPDTQQPTTYMSLKKKCKSDPSTGLLLLPKPKQPMTIQGLRNQVSVTELVDANLISKSDVDQLNQGKLTSKDIEDRLRSYLRGSTCIAGVYDEAHDKVMTIYQAMKDGLLRCGTTLELLEAQAASGFVIDPVNDLFLTVAEAYNRRLFGPEFKDKLLSAEKAVTGYKMPGTDTIISLFQAIEKGLVEKGHGIRLLEAQIASGGIIDPKHSHRIEVDVAYKRGYFDEEMNKILTDESDDTKGFFDPNTEENLTYLDLKKRCIIDKKTGLTLLPITDKKKQESTKKNTVRKRRVIIVDPDTGKEMTIREAYDKGYIEYDTYIELSEQECEWEEITITAPDGSMHFFINDRRSGKKFDISDLLEKGVINESIVQQYRTRTITITQLADIVTEKTKHLSLSSSSSNLIPAQTSGTLSSSSSSSSTSSSRTSTSLSTSVTKTISKTSGEHQKKTVSDGAVPPSLASSSLSSSTSTIVSGPLSPTFTKTTTTRTTTYTEKSSTGSSTVKNSSESLTQKSHVSISITPAGVFEEVEPVGAIFDTDTVEKISIKEAVNRGLLDSITAQRLLEAQACTGGIVNPTNGQRISIQEATRIGIITEDMANKLKPAQKAYIGFDDVKSKKKLSVAEAMKERWLPHDAGQRFIEFQVVTGGLYDPEMDCRRSMEDSLKMGWLDLRTAQKLQDAKQHAKVLTCPKSKLKISYKEALDNCLVEEGTGVKILQASSVSSRGISSPYNVASAPGSSTGSRSGSRRSSRRGSLDLGSSLPNYSSFTAFSSTK
;
A
#
# COMPACT_ATOMS: atom_id res chain seq x y z
N SER A 1 0.81 -12.41 -97.07
CA SER A 1 0.80 -13.02 -95.73
C SER A 1 1.72 -12.23 -94.82
N GLU A 2 1.18 -11.30 -94.05
CA GLU A 2 1.99 -10.55 -93.09
C GLU A 2 2.38 -11.47 -91.92
N LYS A 3 3.68 -11.62 -91.67
CA LYS A 3 4.15 -12.18 -90.39
C LYS A 3 3.99 -11.08 -89.36
N PHE A 4 3.20 -11.32 -88.31
CA PHE A 4 3.22 -10.41 -87.16
C PHE A 4 4.63 -10.35 -86.57
N ASP A 5 5.03 -9.14 -86.22
CA ASP A 5 6.33 -8.86 -85.61
C ASP A 5 6.23 -9.09 -84.10
N SER A 6 7.02 -10.02 -83.57
CA SER A 6 6.97 -10.41 -82.15
C SER A 6 7.34 -9.27 -81.19
N SER A 7 8.02 -8.22 -81.68
CA SER A 7 8.30 -7.01 -80.89
C SER A 7 7.06 -6.13 -80.67
N LYS A 8 6.03 -6.26 -81.51
CA LYS A 8 4.78 -5.48 -81.43
C LYS A 8 3.71 -6.14 -80.54
N LEU A 9 3.90 -7.41 -80.17
CA LEU A 9 3.01 -8.14 -79.27
C LEU A 9 3.41 -7.86 -77.82
N ILE A 10 2.89 -6.77 -77.27
CA ILE A 10 3.24 -6.23 -75.95
C ILE A 10 2.12 -6.47 -74.94
N PHE A 11 2.48 -6.92 -73.75
CA PHE A 11 1.61 -7.13 -72.59
C PHE A 11 1.98 -6.13 -71.47
N GLU A 12 0.99 -5.75 -70.66
CA GLU A 12 1.22 -5.02 -69.41
C GLU A 12 1.56 -6.01 -68.29
N GLY A 13 2.79 -5.95 -67.77
CA GLY A 13 3.20 -6.63 -66.55
C GLY A 13 2.78 -5.88 -65.28
N VAL A 14 3.57 -6.01 -64.21
CA VAL A 14 3.28 -5.42 -62.89
C VAL A 14 3.54 -3.92 -62.89
N CYS A 15 4.75 -3.50 -63.30
CA CYS A 15 5.20 -2.09 -63.33
C CYS A 15 5.81 -1.67 -64.69
N LYS A 16 6.04 -2.63 -65.61
CA LYS A 16 6.62 -2.41 -66.95
C LYS A 16 5.85 -3.23 -67.99
N THR A 17 6.04 -2.91 -69.27
CA THR A 17 5.57 -3.73 -70.38
C THR A 17 6.55 -4.87 -70.70
N VAL A 18 6.03 -5.97 -71.24
CA VAL A 18 6.78 -7.20 -71.56
C VAL A 18 6.34 -7.76 -72.92
N THR A 19 7.25 -8.29 -73.73
CA THR A 19 6.92 -8.81 -75.07
C THR A 19 6.48 -10.28 -75.04
N ALA A 20 5.74 -10.71 -76.06
CA ALA A 20 5.36 -12.11 -76.23
C ALA A 20 6.57 -13.07 -76.25
N GLN A 21 7.71 -12.62 -76.81
CA GLN A 21 8.95 -13.39 -76.83
C GLN A 21 9.52 -13.55 -75.42
N GLN A 22 9.61 -12.46 -74.64
CA GLN A 22 10.08 -12.50 -73.25
C GLN A 22 9.22 -13.42 -72.36
N LEU A 23 7.91 -13.48 -72.60
CA LEU A 23 6.99 -14.39 -71.90
C LEU A 23 7.18 -15.86 -72.28
N LEU A 24 7.62 -16.15 -73.51
CA LEU A 24 8.01 -17.49 -73.95
C LEU A 24 9.36 -17.88 -73.34
N ASP A 25 10.35 -16.99 -73.41
CA ASP A 25 11.71 -17.23 -72.91
C ASP A 25 11.74 -17.48 -71.39
N CYS A 26 10.88 -16.81 -70.62
CA CYS A 26 10.73 -17.04 -69.18
C CYS A 26 9.79 -18.21 -68.82
N GLY A 27 9.14 -18.85 -69.80
CA GLY A 27 8.28 -20.02 -69.60
C GLY A 27 6.90 -19.74 -68.99
N ILE A 28 6.43 -18.48 -69.01
CA ILE A 28 5.03 -18.15 -68.68
C ILE A 28 4.10 -18.53 -69.83
N LEU A 29 4.55 -18.33 -71.08
CA LEU A 29 3.79 -18.55 -72.30
C LEU A 29 4.29 -19.79 -73.03
N ASP A 30 3.39 -20.73 -73.31
CA ASP A 30 3.71 -21.98 -73.98
C ASP A 30 3.95 -21.76 -75.48
N ASN A 31 4.89 -22.49 -76.09
CA ASN A 31 5.24 -22.36 -77.51
C ASN A 31 3.99 -22.50 -78.44
N ARG A 32 3.01 -23.34 -78.06
CA ARG A 32 1.70 -23.41 -78.73
C ARG A 32 0.99 -22.05 -78.72
N ALA A 33 0.77 -21.46 -77.53
CA ALA A 33 0.05 -20.20 -77.38
C ALA A 33 0.78 -19.01 -78.02
N PHE A 34 2.12 -19.00 -77.98
CA PHE A 34 2.94 -18.04 -78.72
C PHE A 34 2.70 -18.13 -80.23
N ASN A 35 2.73 -19.34 -80.81
CA ASN A 35 2.43 -19.52 -82.23
C ASN A 35 0.99 -19.13 -82.62
N GLN A 36 0.03 -19.25 -81.70
CA GLN A 36 -1.34 -18.78 -81.94
C GLN A 36 -1.42 -17.24 -81.97
N LEU A 37 -0.76 -16.55 -81.04
CA LEU A 37 -0.62 -15.09 -81.07
C LEU A 37 0.07 -14.59 -82.35
N MET A 38 1.19 -15.22 -82.75
CA MET A 38 1.96 -14.84 -83.95
C MET A 38 1.19 -15.02 -85.27
N LYS A 39 0.10 -15.78 -85.27
CA LYS A 39 -0.82 -15.95 -86.41
C LYS A 39 -2.10 -15.12 -86.30
N GLY A 40 -2.37 -14.49 -85.17
CA GLY A 40 -3.67 -13.89 -84.87
C GLY A 40 -4.79 -14.88 -84.55
N GLU A 41 -4.49 -16.15 -84.25
CA GLU A 41 -5.47 -17.17 -83.79
C GLU A 41 -5.97 -16.90 -82.36
N LYS A 42 -5.24 -16.07 -81.59
CA LYS A 42 -5.60 -15.58 -80.25
C LYS A 42 -5.31 -14.09 -80.15
N THR A 43 -6.09 -13.35 -79.37
CA THR A 43 -5.80 -11.94 -79.06
C THR A 43 -4.89 -11.78 -77.84
N ILE A 44 -4.20 -10.64 -77.75
CA ILE A 44 -3.45 -10.22 -76.56
C ILE A 44 -4.38 -10.19 -75.33
N SER A 45 -5.63 -9.76 -75.51
CA SER A 45 -6.65 -9.69 -74.46
C SER A 45 -6.97 -11.05 -73.85
N GLU A 46 -7.21 -12.08 -74.68
CA GLU A 46 -7.45 -13.45 -74.20
C GLU A 46 -6.27 -13.98 -73.38
N VAL A 47 -5.05 -13.88 -73.91
CA VAL A 47 -3.85 -14.38 -73.22
C VAL A 47 -3.54 -13.56 -71.96
N THR A 48 -3.89 -12.27 -71.93
CA THR A 48 -3.82 -11.43 -70.72
C THR A 48 -4.79 -11.91 -69.64
N VAL A 49 -5.97 -12.42 -70.00
CA VAL A 49 -6.90 -13.06 -69.05
C VAL A 49 -6.38 -14.42 -68.60
N GLU A 50 -5.95 -15.29 -69.52
CA GLU A 50 -5.41 -16.63 -69.21
C GLU A 50 -4.19 -16.59 -68.28
N LYS A 51 -3.26 -15.66 -68.53
CA LYS A 51 -1.98 -15.54 -67.78
C LYS A 51 -2.00 -14.38 -66.77
N LYS A 52 -3.17 -13.84 -66.42
CA LYS A 52 -3.36 -12.68 -65.50
C LYS A 52 -2.60 -12.81 -64.18
N VAL A 53 -2.55 -14.02 -63.62
CA VAL A 53 -1.83 -14.33 -62.36
C VAL A 53 -0.35 -13.98 -62.43
N PHE A 54 0.29 -14.23 -63.59
CA PHE A 54 1.72 -13.99 -63.78
C PHE A 54 2.02 -12.56 -64.23
N LEU A 55 1.13 -11.96 -65.03
CA LEU A 55 1.30 -10.59 -65.52
C LEU A 55 1.00 -9.53 -64.46
N LYS A 56 -0.10 -9.67 -63.71
CA LYS A 56 -0.64 -8.63 -62.81
C LYS A 56 -0.99 -9.13 -61.40
N GLY A 57 -0.79 -10.41 -61.13
CA GLY A 57 -1.13 -11.04 -59.85
C GLY A 57 -2.63 -11.29 -59.66
N THR A 58 -2.94 -12.05 -58.62
CA THR A 58 -4.31 -12.26 -58.08
C THR A 58 -4.77 -11.12 -57.16
N GLY A 59 -4.00 -10.03 -57.07
CA GLY A 59 -4.24 -8.90 -56.17
C GLY A 59 -3.65 -9.10 -54.77
N SER A 60 -3.05 -8.04 -54.24
CA SER A 60 -2.70 -7.88 -52.82
C SER A 60 -3.91 -7.33 -52.04
N ILE A 61 -3.81 -7.34 -50.70
CA ILE A 61 -4.84 -6.75 -49.84
C ILE A 61 -4.79 -5.23 -49.98
N ALA A 62 -5.91 -4.63 -50.41
CA ALA A 62 -5.99 -3.23 -50.82
C ALA A 62 -6.29 -2.23 -49.69
N GLY A 63 -6.87 -2.70 -48.59
CA GLY A 63 -7.28 -1.85 -47.47
C GLY A 63 -8.26 -2.56 -46.54
N VAL A 64 -9.03 -1.77 -45.78
CA VAL A 64 -10.03 -2.26 -44.81
C VAL A 64 -11.43 -1.82 -45.25
N ALA A 65 -12.41 -2.70 -45.12
CA ALA A 65 -13.83 -2.40 -45.33
C ALA A 65 -14.41 -1.67 -44.12
N ALA A 66 -14.92 -0.45 -44.31
CA ALA A 66 -15.32 0.45 -43.22
C ALA A 66 -16.82 0.38 -42.86
N GLY A 67 -17.57 -0.60 -43.39
CA GLY A 67 -19.01 -0.68 -43.24
C GLY A 67 -19.72 0.48 -43.99
N PRO A 68 -20.67 1.21 -43.36
CA PRO A 68 -21.34 2.36 -43.98
C PRO A 68 -20.39 3.47 -44.46
N LEU A 69 -19.17 3.55 -43.91
CA LEU A 69 -18.15 4.52 -44.28
C LEU A 69 -17.34 4.12 -45.54
N GLY A 70 -17.71 3.02 -46.21
CA GLY A 70 -17.10 2.60 -47.47
C GLY A 70 -15.75 1.87 -47.30
N LYS A 71 -14.68 2.45 -47.85
CA LYS A 71 -13.35 1.83 -47.98
C LYS A 71 -12.28 2.78 -47.41
N MET A 72 -11.28 2.23 -46.72
CA MET A 72 -10.17 3.00 -46.12
C MET A 72 -8.80 2.36 -46.37
N SER A 73 -7.75 3.19 -46.48
CA SER A 73 -6.37 2.70 -46.56
C SER A 73 -5.87 2.19 -45.20
N PHE A 74 -4.74 1.46 -45.17
CA PHE A 74 -4.13 1.02 -43.92
C PHE A 74 -3.62 2.19 -43.06
N THR A 75 -3.11 3.26 -43.68
CA THR A 75 -2.72 4.50 -42.99
C THR A 75 -3.93 5.20 -42.34
N GLU A 76 -5.11 5.13 -42.96
CA GLU A 76 -6.34 5.65 -42.35
C GLU A 76 -6.83 4.76 -41.21
N ALA A 77 -6.73 3.43 -41.34
CA ALA A 77 -7.03 2.48 -40.26
C ALA A 77 -6.08 2.66 -39.06
N LYS A 78 -4.78 2.95 -39.31
CA LYS A 78 -3.78 3.34 -38.31
C LYS A 78 -4.21 4.62 -37.59
N LYS A 79 -4.50 5.70 -38.34
CA LYS A 79 -4.93 7.00 -37.79
C LYS A 79 -6.26 6.97 -37.02
N GLN A 80 -7.15 6.04 -37.33
CA GLN A 80 -8.43 5.85 -36.61
C GLN A 80 -8.35 4.85 -35.45
N ASN A 81 -7.16 4.34 -35.10
CA ASN A 81 -6.97 3.27 -34.10
C ASN A 81 -7.83 2.03 -34.36
N ILE A 82 -8.09 1.72 -35.64
CA ILE A 82 -8.81 0.52 -36.10
C ILE A 82 -7.84 -0.66 -36.30
N MET A 83 -6.55 -0.37 -36.50
CA MET A 83 -5.48 -1.34 -36.70
C MET A 83 -4.19 -0.82 -36.03
N SER A 84 -3.37 -1.71 -35.47
CA SER A 84 -2.05 -1.34 -34.93
C SER A 84 -1.10 -0.87 -36.02
N SER A 85 -0.20 0.05 -35.67
CA SER A 85 0.81 0.60 -36.60
C SER A 85 1.64 -0.49 -37.25
N ASP A 86 2.05 -1.52 -36.50
CA ASP A 86 2.85 -2.62 -37.02
C ASP A 86 2.06 -3.43 -38.07
N SER A 87 0.81 -3.80 -37.78
CA SER A 87 -0.04 -4.51 -38.75
C SER A 87 -0.28 -3.69 -40.02
N ALA A 88 -0.52 -2.39 -39.88
CA ALA A 88 -0.74 -1.47 -41.01
C ALA A 88 0.53 -1.33 -41.87
N ASN A 89 1.69 -1.12 -41.24
CA ASN A 89 2.96 -0.95 -41.93
C ASN A 89 3.42 -2.23 -42.62
N MET A 90 3.23 -3.41 -42.01
CA MET A 90 3.47 -4.70 -42.67
C MET A 90 2.58 -4.91 -43.91
N LEU A 91 1.31 -4.50 -43.84
CA LEU A 91 0.38 -4.63 -44.98
C LEU A 91 0.68 -3.63 -46.11
N LEU A 92 1.10 -2.40 -45.79
CA LEU A 92 1.61 -1.43 -46.77
C LEU A 92 2.90 -1.91 -47.45
N LEU A 93 3.82 -2.51 -46.67
CA LEU A 93 5.04 -3.13 -47.18
C LEU A 93 4.72 -4.24 -48.19
N ALA A 94 3.70 -5.06 -47.92
CA ALA A 94 3.22 -6.07 -48.87
C ALA A 94 2.58 -5.48 -50.14
N GLN A 95 1.94 -4.31 -50.08
CA GLN A 95 1.45 -3.61 -51.29
C GLN A 95 2.63 -3.14 -52.15
N ALA A 96 3.57 -2.39 -51.58
CA ALA A 96 4.77 -1.93 -52.28
C ALA A 96 5.58 -3.09 -52.89
N ALA A 97 5.79 -4.16 -52.11
CA ALA A 97 6.47 -5.39 -52.54
C ALA A 97 5.77 -6.12 -53.69
N THR A 98 4.47 -5.92 -53.88
CA THR A 98 3.67 -6.55 -54.96
C THR A 98 3.41 -5.59 -56.14
N GLY A 99 4.01 -4.39 -56.11
CA GLY A 99 4.21 -3.52 -57.25
C GLY A 99 3.75 -2.08 -57.06
N HIS A 100 2.73 -1.84 -56.24
CA HIS A 100 2.08 -0.53 -56.12
C HIS A 100 1.36 -0.40 -54.77
N ILE A 101 1.38 0.79 -54.18
CA ILE A 101 0.40 1.16 -53.14
C ILE A 101 -0.97 1.29 -53.79
N ILE A 102 -2.02 0.83 -53.12
CA ILE A 102 -3.40 0.89 -53.62
C ILE A 102 -4.18 1.91 -52.79
N ASP A 103 -4.79 2.90 -53.45
CA ASP A 103 -5.86 3.70 -52.85
C ASP A 103 -7.19 2.95 -53.04
N PRO A 104 -7.80 2.40 -51.96
CA PRO A 104 -9.01 1.61 -52.08
C PRO A 104 -10.27 2.45 -52.33
N ARG A 105 -10.22 3.79 -52.23
CA ARG A 105 -11.33 4.68 -52.59
C ARG A 105 -11.34 5.03 -54.07
N THR A 106 -10.22 5.51 -54.60
CA THR A 106 -10.12 5.87 -56.04
C THR A 106 -9.83 4.68 -56.95
N ASN A 107 -9.51 3.50 -56.38
CA ASN A 107 -9.07 2.30 -57.09
C ASN A 107 -7.79 2.54 -57.93
N GLN A 108 -7.00 3.54 -57.58
CA GLN A 108 -5.75 3.86 -58.28
C GLN A 108 -4.57 3.11 -57.65
N LYS A 109 -3.67 2.66 -58.53
CA LYS A 109 -2.36 2.14 -58.18
C LYS A 109 -1.36 3.28 -58.25
N LEU A 110 -0.53 3.42 -57.21
CA LEU A 110 0.39 4.54 -57.03
C LEU A 110 1.78 4.01 -56.70
N SER A 111 2.82 4.73 -57.14
CA SER A 111 4.15 4.60 -56.54
C SER A 111 4.14 5.13 -55.10
N VAL A 112 5.13 4.73 -54.29
CA VAL A 112 5.26 5.17 -52.89
C VAL A 112 5.30 6.71 -52.80
N LYS A 113 5.99 7.37 -53.72
CA LYS A 113 6.09 8.84 -53.76
C LYS A 113 4.76 9.52 -54.06
N GLU A 114 3.98 8.97 -54.99
CA GLU A 114 2.63 9.47 -55.29
C GLU A 114 1.65 9.20 -54.15
N ALA A 115 1.77 8.05 -53.47
CA ALA A 115 0.97 7.72 -52.30
C ALA A 115 1.24 8.68 -51.13
N CYS A 116 2.51 9.01 -50.87
CA CYS A 116 2.88 10.04 -49.89
C CYS A 116 2.38 11.44 -50.30
N ALA A 117 2.55 11.83 -51.57
CA ALA A 117 2.09 13.14 -52.07
C ALA A 117 0.56 13.31 -52.00
N ARG A 118 -0.20 12.21 -52.03
CA ARG A 118 -1.67 12.20 -51.87
C ARG A 118 -2.14 11.89 -50.44
N GLY A 119 -1.23 11.69 -49.48
CA GLY A 119 -1.57 11.37 -48.09
C GLY A 119 -2.17 9.97 -47.86
N VAL A 120 -2.09 9.07 -48.84
CA VAL A 120 -2.52 7.66 -48.76
C VAL A 120 -1.59 6.86 -47.84
N VAL A 121 -0.32 7.31 -47.74
CA VAL A 121 0.78 6.80 -46.92
C VAL A 121 1.38 7.97 -46.12
N ASP A 122 1.90 7.69 -44.92
CA ASP A 122 2.60 8.70 -44.11
C ASP A 122 4.04 8.89 -44.57
N LYS A 123 4.51 10.15 -44.53
CA LYS A 123 5.87 10.51 -44.97
C LYS A 123 6.97 9.84 -44.15
N GLU A 124 6.69 9.49 -42.90
CA GLU A 124 7.59 8.72 -42.03
C GLU A 124 7.85 7.30 -42.58
N ASP A 125 6.81 6.67 -43.16
CA ASP A 125 6.89 5.33 -43.74
C ASP A 125 7.53 5.32 -45.14
N GLU A 126 7.71 6.48 -45.79
CA GLU A 126 8.18 6.62 -47.19
C GLU A 126 9.51 5.88 -47.45
N SER A 127 10.45 5.95 -46.50
CA SER A 127 11.78 5.34 -46.62
C SER A 127 11.74 3.81 -46.64
N VAL A 128 10.97 3.21 -45.72
CA VAL A 128 10.79 1.75 -45.60
C VAL A 128 9.99 1.21 -46.79
N LEU A 129 8.95 1.92 -47.19
CA LEU A 129 8.10 1.52 -48.32
C LEU A 129 8.83 1.68 -49.66
N SER A 130 9.73 2.66 -49.82
CA SER A 130 10.62 2.77 -51.00
C SER A 130 11.55 1.55 -51.11
N ALA A 131 12.06 1.02 -49.99
CA ALA A 131 12.85 -0.21 -49.99
C ALA A 131 12.01 -1.46 -50.32
N ALA A 132 10.72 -1.45 -50.02
CA ALA A 132 9.78 -2.50 -50.44
C ALA A 132 9.37 -2.38 -51.92
N GLU A 133 9.19 -1.16 -52.43
CA GLU A 133 8.95 -0.88 -53.86
C GLU A 133 10.14 -1.31 -54.74
N ALA A 134 11.36 -1.23 -54.22
CA ALA A 134 12.56 -1.78 -54.85
C ALA A 134 12.49 -3.30 -55.07
N ALA A 135 11.67 -4.05 -54.31
CA ALA A 135 11.45 -5.48 -54.54
C ALA A 135 10.60 -5.80 -55.79
N ALA A 136 9.90 -4.79 -56.33
CA ALA A 136 9.10 -4.91 -57.57
C ALA A 136 9.72 -4.15 -58.75
N THR A 137 10.33 -2.98 -58.49
CA THR A 137 10.96 -2.14 -59.52
C THR A 137 12.42 -2.54 -59.81
N GLY A 138 13.12 -3.07 -58.80
CA GLY A 138 14.44 -3.69 -58.87
C GLY A 138 15.46 -3.02 -57.94
N PHE A 139 16.08 -3.81 -57.05
CA PHE A 139 17.20 -3.33 -56.24
C PHE A 139 18.41 -3.05 -57.16
N LYS A 140 18.98 -1.85 -57.05
CA LYS A 140 20.18 -1.47 -57.81
C LYS A 140 21.42 -2.06 -57.15
N ASP A 141 22.19 -2.83 -57.89
CA ASP A 141 23.48 -3.36 -57.46
C ASP A 141 24.54 -2.24 -57.45
N PRO A 142 25.22 -1.92 -56.33
CA PRO A 142 26.28 -0.91 -56.30
C PRO A 142 27.44 -1.18 -57.27
N HIS A 143 27.59 -2.44 -57.72
CA HIS A 143 28.65 -2.89 -58.60
C HIS A 143 28.16 -3.36 -59.98
N SER A 144 26.88 -3.18 -60.33
CA SER A 144 26.35 -3.58 -61.64
C SER A 144 25.14 -2.75 -62.08
N ALA A 145 24.96 -2.59 -63.39
CA ALA A 145 23.74 -2.03 -63.95
C ALA A 145 22.53 -2.99 -63.86
N LYS A 146 22.72 -4.24 -63.41
CA LYS A 146 21.65 -5.24 -63.27
C LYS A 146 20.71 -4.90 -62.10
N LEU A 147 19.40 -5.00 -62.35
CA LEU A 147 18.38 -4.96 -61.31
C LEU A 147 18.24 -6.33 -60.64
N LEU A 148 18.30 -6.35 -59.31
CA LEU A 148 18.25 -7.56 -58.48
C LEU A 148 16.84 -7.78 -57.91
N SER A 149 16.42 -9.05 -57.85
CA SER A 149 15.23 -9.49 -57.10
C SER A 149 15.43 -9.35 -55.58
N ALA A 150 14.36 -9.47 -54.79
CA ALA A 150 14.46 -9.45 -53.33
C ALA A 150 15.35 -10.57 -52.75
N GLY A 151 15.34 -11.77 -53.35
CA GLY A 151 16.24 -12.87 -52.97
C GLY A 151 17.71 -12.55 -53.26
N GLN A 152 18.00 -12.06 -54.47
CA GLN A 152 19.35 -11.63 -54.87
C GLN A 152 19.86 -10.45 -54.02
N ALA A 153 18.99 -9.50 -53.68
CA ALA A 153 19.31 -8.38 -52.80
C ALA A 153 19.67 -8.84 -51.38
N MET A 154 18.92 -9.81 -50.82
CA MET A 154 19.25 -10.41 -49.53
C MET A 154 20.59 -11.16 -49.56
N LYS A 155 20.83 -11.96 -50.61
CA LYS A 155 22.09 -12.69 -50.85
C LYS A 155 23.31 -11.76 -50.98
N LYS A 156 23.10 -10.48 -51.35
CA LYS A 156 24.12 -9.41 -51.35
C LYS A 156 24.12 -8.52 -50.09
N GLY A 157 23.30 -8.80 -49.08
CA GLY A 157 23.19 -7.99 -47.87
C GLY A 157 22.48 -6.63 -48.05
N LEU A 158 21.90 -6.36 -49.22
CA LEU A 158 21.14 -5.13 -49.52
C LEU A 158 19.74 -5.13 -48.89
N LEU A 159 19.26 -6.30 -48.45
CA LEU A 159 17.97 -6.48 -47.79
C LEU A 159 18.12 -7.45 -46.61
N ASN A 160 17.55 -7.11 -45.46
CA ASN A 160 17.58 -7.96 -44.26
C ASN A 160 16.68 -9.20 -44.42
N LYS A 161 17.12 -10.35 -43.90
CA LYS A 161 16.45 -11.65 -44.07
C LYS A 161 14.97 -11.65 -43.68
N ASN A 162 14.59 -10.95 -42.62
CA ASN A 162 13.20 -10.90 -42.16
C ASN A 162 12.29 -10.17 -43.15
N THR A 163 12.69 -8.98 -43.63
CA THR A 163 11.95 -8.24 -44.66
C THR A 163 11.97 -8.99 -45.99
N ALA A 164 13.08 -9.63 -46.35
CA ALA A 164 13.17 -10.46 -47.56
C ALA A 164 12.12 -11.60 -47.54
N LEU A 165 12.01 -12.34 -46.43
CA LEU A 165 11.00 -13.38 -46.26
C LEU A 165 9.56 -12.83 -46.31
N GLN A 166 9.31 -11.68 -45.69
CA GLN A 166 7.99 -11.01 -45.68
C GLN A 166 7.57 -10.55 -47.09
N VAL A 167 8.49 -9.90 -47.82
CA VAL A 167 8.36 -9.47 -49.21
C VAL A 167 8.08 -10.66 -50.12
N LEU A 168 8.92 -11.70 -50.06
CA LEU A 168 8.80 -12.88 -50.91
C LEU A 168 7.51 -13.67 -50.62
N GLN A 169 7.10 -13.78 -49.35
CA GLN A 169 5.80 -14.39 -49.00
C GLN A 169 4.62 -13.60 -49.58
N ALA A 170 4.66 -12.26 -49.55
CA ALA A 170 3.61 -11.44 -50.16
C ALA A 170 3.55 -11.62 -51.68
N GLN A 171 4.70 -11.65 -52.37
CA GLN A 171 4.79 -11.91 -53.81
C GLN A 171 4.26 -13.32 -54.17
N GLU A 172 4.73 -14.35 -53.47
CA GLU A 172 4.28 -15.74 -53.66
C GLU A 172 2.76 -15.85 -53.51
N SER A 173 2.20 -15.21 -52.48
CA SER A 173 0.77 -15.18 -52.18
C SER A 173 -0.07 -14.41 -53.23
N VAL A 174 0.56 -13.67 -54.13
CA VAL A 174 -0.09 -12.90 -55.20
C VAL A 174 0.05 -13.59 -56.56
N GLY A 175 1.15 -14.29 -56.84
CA GLY A 175 1.27 -15.10 -58.06
C GLY A 175 2.59 -15.87 -58.24
N GLY A 176 3.65 -15.51 -57.52
CA GLY A 176 4.99 -16.10 -57.68
C GLY A 176 6.08 -15.17 -57.18
N ILE A 177 7.34 -15.45 -57.49
CA ILE A 177 8.45 -14.52 -57.19
C ILE A 177 8.54 -13.51 -58.33
N LEU A 178 8.61 -12.21 -58.02
CA LEU A 178 8.63 -11.16 -59.04
C LEU A 178 10.04 -10.98 -59.61
N ASP A 179 10.21 -11.08 -60.94
CA ASP A 179 11.41 -10.57 -61.61
C ASP A 179 11.25 -9.07 -61.89
N PRO A 180 12.10 -8.19 -61.33
CA PRO A 180 12.02 -6.76 -61.60
C PRO A 180 12.48 -6.37 -63.01
N ASN A 181 13.20 -7.24 -63.72
CA ASN A 181 13.68 -6.95 -65.08
C ASN A 181 12.53 -7.07 -66.08
N LEU A 182 11.88 -8.24 -66.15
CA LEU A 182 10.69 -8.49 -66.97
C LEU A 182 9.39 -7.93 -66.37
N SER A 183 9.37 -7.60 -65.07
CA SER A 183 8.21 -7.12 -64.32
C SER A 183 7.01 -8.08 -64.35
N VAL A 184 7.28 -9.39 -64.15
CA VAL A 184 6.28 -10.47 -64.11
C VAL A 184 6.53 -11.40 -62.92
N PHE A 185 5.47 -11.98 -62.38
CA PHE A 185 5.54 -13.02 -61.35
C PHE A 185 5.86 -14.38 -62.00
N LEU A 186 6.90 -15.04 -61.50
CA LEU A 186 7.36 -16.35 -61.97
C LEU A 186 7.06 -17.43 -60.92
N PRO A 187 6.55 -18.61 -61.32
CA PRO A 187 6.46 -19.79 -60.46
C PRO A 187 7.78 -20.10 -59.73
N LYS A 188 7.74 -20.50 -58.46
CA LYS A 188 8.94 -20.72 -57.62
C LYS A 188 10.00 -21.63 -58.28
N ASN A 189 9.56 -22.67 -58.98
CA ASN A 189 10.43 -23.60 -59.71
C ASN A 189 11.11 -22.99 -60.95
N ILE A 190 10.55 -21.93 -61.54
CA ILE A 190 11.16 -21.15 -62.62
C ILE A 190 12.06 -20.06 -62.03
N ALA A 191 11.58 -19.33 -61.02
CA ALA A 191 12.37 -18.30 -60.33
C ALA A 191 13.69 -18.82 -59.75
N ARG A 192 13.68 -20.03 -59.17
CA ARG A 192 14.90 -20.73 -58.71
C ARG A 192 15.84 -21.09 -59.85
N LYS A 193 15.33 -21.54 -61.01
CA LYS A 193 16.14 -21.84 -62.21
C LYS A 193 16.83 -20.59 -62.77
N GLN A 194 16.33 -19.40 -62.46
CA GLN A 194 16.87 -18.11 -62.90
C GLN A 194 17.68 -17.38 -61.80
N ASP A 195 18.04 -18.07 -60.69
CA ASP A 195 18.72 -17.53 -59.49
C ASP A 195 18.05 -16.27 -58.92
N LEU A 196 16.73 -16.11 -59.09
CA LEU A 196 15.96 -15.00 -58.48
C LEU A 196 15.68 -15.24 -57.00
N ILE A 197 15.77 -16.49 -56.56
CA ILE A 197 15.61 -16.97 -55.19
C ILE A 197 16.48 -18.23 -55.02
N ASP A 198 17.18 -18.35 -53.89
CA ASP A 198 18.03 -19.50 -53.57
C ASP A 198 17.24 -20.65 -52.90
N GLU A 199 17.88 -21.81 -52.72
CA GLU A 199 17.24 -22.98 -52.10
C GLU A 199 16.88 -22.71 -50.63
N ASP A 200 17.74 -22.01 -49.89
CA ASP A 200 17.53 -21.68 -48.47
C ASP A 200 16.29 -20.82 -48.26
N LEU A 201 16.07 -19.78 -49.10
CA LEU A 201 14.84 -18.99 -49.08
C LEU A 201 13.63 -19.80 -49.57
N CYS A 202 13.78 -20.65 -50.59
CA CYS A 202 12.71 -21.55 -51.03
C CYS A 202 12.27 -22.48 -49.88
N GLN A 203 13.21 -23.09 -49.18
CA GLN A 203 12.95 -23.96 -48.04
C GLN A 203 12.32 -23.18 -46.88
N ALA A 204 12.84 -21.98 -46.57
CA ALA A 204 12.29 -21.13 -45.52
C ALA A 204 10.84 -20.69 -45.80
N LEU A 205 10.51 -20.31 -47.05
CA LEU A 205 9.13 -19.97 -47.44
C LEU A 205 8.19 -21.19 -47.41
N ASN A 206 8.69 -22.37 -47.79
CA ASN A 206 7.92 -23.62 -47.72
C ASN A 206 7.53 -24.02 -46.28
N GLN A 207 8.22 -23.51 -45.25
CA GLN A 207 7.83 -23.68 -43.84
C GLN A 207 6.71 -22.72 -43.39
N LEU A 208 6.15 -21.90 -44.31
CA LEU A 208 5.06 -20.95 -44.05
C LEU A 208 5.30 -20.01 -42.84
N PRO A 209 6.42 -19.25 -42.82
CA PRO A 209 6.81 -18.43 -41.68
C PRO A 209 5.77 -17.34 -41.40
N VAL A 210 5.51 -17.06 -40.11
CA VAL A 210 4.51 -16.09 -39.65
C VAL A 210 5.01 -14.65 -39.73
N CYS A 211 5.22 -14.17 -40.97
CA CYS A 211 5.82 -12.87 -41.29
C CYS A 211 4.86 -11.67 -41.17
N PHE A 212 3.63 -11.84 -40.70
CA PHE A 212 2.62 -10.78 -40.59
C PHE A 212 1.92 -10.84 -39.24
N LEU A 213 1.34 -9.71 -38.80
CA LEU A 213 0.45 -9.66 -37.65
C LEU A 213 -1.02 -9.64 -38.11
N ASP A 214 -1.88 -10.32 -37.37
CA ASP A 214 -3.31 -10.36 -37.63
C ASP A 214 -4.02 -9.12 -37.06
N PRO A 215 -4.67 -8.26 -37.86
CA PRO A 215 -5.31 -7.06 -37.34
C PRO A 215 -6.38 -7.30 -36.28
N ASP A 216 -7.08 -8.45 -36.32
CA ASP A 216 -8.17 -8.77 -35.41
C ASP A 216 -7.67 -9.25 -34.03
N THR A 217 -6.58 -10.04 -34.02
CA THR A 217 -6.11 -10.77 -32.82
C THR A 217 -4.70 -10.38 -32.36
N GLN A 218 -3.98 -9.57 -33.14
CA GLN A 218 -2.58 -9.19 -32.96
C GLN A 218 -1.61 -10.40 -32.88
N GLN A 219 -2.04 -11.57 -33.37
CA GLN A 219 -1.21 -12.78 -33.39
C GLN A 219 -0.37 -12.88 -34.67
N PRO A 220 0.84 -13.48 -34.61
CA PRO A 220 1.63 -13.82 -35.79
C PRO A 220 0.88 -14.75 -36.76
N THR A 221 0.91 -14.43 -38.04
CA THR A 221 0.15 -15.11 -39.10
C THR A 221 0.88 -15.01 -40.45
N THR A 222 0.35 -15.67 -41.49
CA THR A 222 0.89 -15.61 -42.86
C THR A 222 0.04 -14.72 -43.76
N TYR A 223 0.63 -14.16 -44.81
CA TYR A 223 -0.10 -13.34 -45.78
C TYR A 223 -1.25 -14.12 -46.46
N MET A 224 -1.07 -15.42 -46.70
CA MET A 224 -2.13 -16.29 -47.24
C MET A 224 -3.31 -16.46 -46.27
N SER A 225 -3.06 -16.52 -44.96
CA SER A 225 -4.14 -16.57 -43.96
C SER A 225 -4.94 -15.26 -43.93
N LEU A 226 -4.25 -14.11 -43.97
CA LEU A 226 -4.91 -12.79 -44.07
C LEU A 226 -5.71 -12.66 -45.36
N LYS A 227 -5.12 -13.03 -46.50
CA LYS A 227 -5.78 -12.99 -47.81
C LYS A 227 -7.03 -13.88 -47.90
N LYS A 228 -7.09 -14.97 -47.14
CA LYS A 228 -8.29 -15.82 -46.98
C LYS A 228 -9.39 -15.19 -46.10
N LYS A 229 -9.05 -14.26 -45.18
CA LYS A 229 -10.04 -13.48 -44.41
C LYS A 229 -10.67 -12.35 -45.24
N CYS A 230 -9.98 -11.86 -46.26
CA CYS A 230 -10.45 -10.76 -47.10
C CYS A 230 -11.74 -11.09 -47.87
N LYS A 231 -12.54 -10.05 -48.14
CA LYS A 231 -13.67 -10.11 -49.06
C LYS A 231 -13.36 -9.27 -50.29
N SER A 232 -13.67 -9.81 -51.47
CA SER A 232 -13.62 -9.05 -52.73
C SER A 232 -14.77 -8.05 -52.76
N ASP A 233 -14.47 -6.78 -52.99
CA ASP A 233 -15.48 -5.75 -53.20
C ASP A 233 -16.19 -5.95 -54.56
N PRO A 234 -17.54 -6.00 -54.61
CA PRO A 234 -18.27 -6.23 -55.86
C PRO A 234 -18.12 -5.14 -56.94
N SER A 235 -17.75 -3.91 -56.55
CA SER A 235 -17.68 -2.75 -57.47
C SER A 235 -16.29 -2.52 -58.07
N THR A 236 -15.22 -2.80 -57.32
CA THR A 236 -13.82 -2.56 -57.77
C THR A 236 -12.97 -3.83 -57.82
N GLY A 237 -13.48 -4.97 -57.35
CA GLY A 237 -12.75 -6.25 -57.32
C GLY A 237 -11.58 -6.28 -56.33
N LEU A 238 -11.43 -5.25 -55.49
CA LEU A 238 -10.35 -5.14 -54.52
C LEU A 238 -10.55 -6.09 -53.33
N LEU A 239 -9.47 -6.71 -52.86
CA LEU A 239 -9.47 -7.52 -51.64
C LEU A 239 -9.38 -6.62 -50.41
N LEU A 240 -10.46 -6.53 -49.64
CA LEU A 240 -10.52 -5.74 -48.41
C LEU A 240 -10.57 -6.67 -47.20
N LEU A 241 -9.77 -6.37 -46.18
CA LEU A 241 -9.94 -6.99 -44.87
C LEU A 241 -11.27 -6.54 -44.25
N PRO A 242 -11.97 -7.40 -43.47
CA PRO A 242 -13.07 -6.93 -42.64
C PRO A 242 -12.57 -5.86 -41.66
N LYS A 243 -13.45 -4.95 -41.20
CA LYS A 243 -13.12 -4.07 -40.08
C LYS A 243 -12.76 -4.96 -38.87
N PRO A 244 -11.58 -4.79 -38.25
CA PRO A 244 -11.28 -5.44 -36.98
C PRO A 244 -12.39 -5.16 -35.96
N LYS A 245 -12.83 -6.19 -35.26
CA LYS A 245 -13.72 -6.01 -34.11
C LYS A 245 -12.96 -5.19 -33.08
N GLN A 246 -13.46 -4.00 -32.73
CA GLN A 246 -12.92 -3.29 -31.59
C GLN A 246 -13.02 -4.20 -30.36
N PRO A 247 -11.96 -4.34 -29.55
CA PRO A 247 -12.02 -5.16 -28.35
C PRO A 247 -13.11 -4.60 -27.46
N MET A 248 -14.13 -5.40 -27.20
CA MET A 248 -15.29 -4.95 -26.46
C MET A 248 -14.88 -4.71 -25.00
N THR A 249 -15.06 -3.49 -24.52
CA THR A 249 -14.62 -3.06 -23.19
C THR A 249 -15.81 -2.68 -22.31
N ILE A 250 -15.60 -2.80 -21.00
CA ILE A 250 -16.52 -2.38 -19.94
C ILE A 250 -15.72 -1.51 -18.95
N GLN A 251 -16.36 -0.54 -18.33
CA GLN A 251 -15.69 0.37 -17.41
C GLN A 251 -15.38 -0.30 -16.06
N GLY A 252 -14.11 -0.32 -15.67
CA GLY A 252 -13.66 -0.79 -14.36
C GLY A 252 -13.46 0.34 -13.33
N LEU A 253 -12.65 0.04 -12.31
CA LEU A 253 -12.40 0.88 -11.13
C LEU A 253 -11.71 2.20 -11.50
N ARG A 254 -10.79 2.18 -12.46
CA ARG A 254 -10.15 3.37 -13.06
C ARG A 254 -10.16 3.27 -14.58
N ASN A 255 -9.60 2.19 -15.11
CA ASN A 255 -9.46 1.97 -16.55
C ASN A 255 -10.64 1.18 -17.13
N GLN A 256 -10.66 1.03 -18.46
CA GLN A 256 -11.55 0.07 -19.13
C GLN A 256 -10.94 -1.34 -19.10
N VAL A 257 -11.79 -2.34 -18.91
CA VAL A 257 -11.46 -3.77 -18.87
C VAL A 257 -11.95 -4.42 -20.16
N SER A 258 -11.18 -5.32 -20.77
CA SER A 258 -11.63 -6.05 -21.96
C SER A 258 -12.50 -7.25 -21.60
N VAL A 259 -13.44 -7.60 -22.48
CA VAL A 259 -14.29 -8.79 -22.33
C VAL A 259 -13.47 -10.09 -22.32
N THR A 260 -12.31 -10.14 -22.97
CA THR A 260 -11.39 -11.29 -22.86
C THR A 260 -10.78 -11.40 -21.47
N GLU A 261 -10.34 -10.28 -20.89
CA GLU A 261 -9.79 -10.24 -19.54
C GLU A 261 -10.82 -10.69 -18.49
N LEU A 262 -12.10 -10.37 -18.67
CA LEU A 262 -13.18 -10.88 -17.81
C LEU A 262 -13.42 -12.40 -17.93
N VAL A 263 -13.06 -13.03 -19.06
CA VAL A 263 -13.03 -14.50 -19.20
C VAL A 263 -11.80 -15.08 -18.50
N ASP A 264 -10.64 -14.46 -18.69
CA ASP A 264 -9.37 -14.92 -18.08
C ASP A 264 -9.29 -14.63 -16.57
N ALA A 265 -10.20 -13.80 -16.05
CA ALA A 265 -10.50 -13.61 -14.63
C ALA A 265 -11.66 -14.50 -14.11
N ASN A 266 -12.20 -15.42 -14.93
CA ASN A 266 -13.35 -16.28 -14.65
C ASN A 266 -14.69 -15.57 -14.35
N LEU A 267 -14.79 -14.24 -14.49
CA LEU A 267 -15.99 -13.46 -14.14
C LEU A 267 -17.12 -13.59 -15.17
N ILE A 268 -16.82 -13.94 -16.42
CA ILE A 268 -17.80 -14.32 -17.44
C ILE A 268 -17.40 -15.60 -18.17
N SER A 269 -18.40 -16.34 -18.64
CA SER A 269 -18.18 -17.54 -19.44
C SER A 269 -17.96 -17.20 -20.92
N LYS A 270 -17.34 -18.12 -21.68
CA LYS A 270 -17.25 -18.00 -23.14
C LYS A 270 -18.64 -17.95 -23.81
N SER A 271 -19.64 -18.59 -23.20
CA SER A 271 -21.06 -18.51 -23.63
C SER A 271 -21.64 -17.09 -23.47
N ASP A 272 -21.26 -16.34 -22.44
CA ASP A 272 -21.66 -14.93 -22.30
C ASP A 272 -21.05 -14.10 -23.44
N VAL A 273 -19.78 -14.33 -23.77
CA VAL A 273 -19.09 -13.67 -24.89
C VAL A 273 -19.73 -14.00 -26.23
N ASP A 274 -20.17 -15.24 -26.43
CA ASP A 274 -20.91 -15.64 -27.64
C ASP A 274 -22.30 -14.97 -27.70
N GLN A 275 -23.01 -14.81 -26.58
CA GLN A 275 -24.30 -14.12 -26.50
C GLN A 275 -24.16 -12.60 -26.72
N LEU A 276 -23.07 -12.01 -26.20
CA LEU A 276 -22.68 -10.62 -26.42
C LEU A 276 -22.34 -10.36 -27.90
N ASN A 277 -21.58 -11.27 -28.53
CA ASN A 277 -21.31 -11.24 -29.98
C ASN A 277 -22.58 -11.42 -30.84
N GLN A 278 -23.60 -12.11 -30.31
CA GLN A 278 -24.91 -12.27 -30.95
C GLN A 278 -25.87 -11.10 -30.69
N GLY A 279 -25.50 -10.11 -29.87
CA GLY A 279 -26.36 -9.00 -29.47
C GLY A 279 -27.56 -9.39 -28.59
N LYS A 280 -27.52 -10.60 -27.99
CA LYS A 280 -28.55 -11.08 -27.04
C LYS A 280 -28.35 -10.55 -25.63
N LEU A 281 -27.11 -10.20 -25.32
CA LEU A 281 -26.64 -9.59 -24.07
C LEU A 281 -25.94 -8.28 -24.44
N THR A 282 -26.05 -7.25 -23.60
CA THR A 282 -25.36 -5.97 -23.79
C THR A 282 -24.19 -5.80 -22.82
N SER A 283 -23.28 -4.85 -23.09
CA SER A 283 -22.23 -4.49 -22.13
C SER A 283 -22.79 -4.09 -20.77
N LYS A 284 -23.98 -3.45 -20.76
CA LYS A 284 -24.62 -2.97 -19.53
C LYS A 284 -25.15 -4.12 -18.69
N ASP A 285 -25.73 -5.14 -19.30
CA ASP A 285 -26.19 -6.33 -18.56
C ASP A 285 -25.02 -7.05 -17.86
N ILE A 286 -23.83 -7.04 -18.47
CA ILE A 286 -22.59 -7.53 -17.85
C ILE A 286 -22.09 -6.57 -16.75
N GLU A 287 -22.13 -5.26 -16.98
CA GLU A 287 -21.73 -4.25 -15.97
C GLU A 287 -22.61 -4.29 -14.72
N ASP A 288 -23.93 -4.39 -14.88
CA ASP A 288 -24.89 -4.53 -13.78
C ASP A 288 -24.72 -5.89 -13.07
N ARG A 289 -24.48 -6.99 -13.81
CA ARG A 289 -24.21 -8.34 -13.23
C ARG A 289 -22.88 -8.41 -12.48
N LEU A 290 -21.85 -7.70 -12.93
CA LEU A 290 -20.51 -7.65 -12.32
C LEU A 290 -20.25 -6.35 -11.55
N ARG A 291 -21.30 -5.64 -11.12
CA ARG A 291 -21.17 -4.34 -10.43
C ARG A 291 -20.25 -4.43 -9.21
N SER A 292 -20.27 -5.53 -8.46
CA SER A 292 -19.39 -5.81 -7.31
C SER A 292 -17.91 -6.02 -7.65
N TYR A 293 -17.56 -6.31 -8.91
CA TYR A 293 -16.17 -6.52 -9.35
C TYR A 293 -15.63 -5.33 -10.15
N LEU A 294 -16.50 -4.58 -10.83
CA LEU A 294 -16.13 -3.52 -11.77
C LEU A 294 -16.16 -2.09 -11.20
N ARG A 295 -17.30 -1.66 -10.62
CA ARG A 295 -17.50 -0.24 -10.26
C ARG A 295 -18.28 0.07 -8.99
N GLY A 296 -19.17 -0.82 -8.56
CA GLY A 296 -19.72 -0.76 -7.21
C GLY A 296 -18.66 -1.02 -6.15
N SER A 297 -19.01 -0.75 -4.90
CA SER A 297 -18.26 -1.23 -3.75
C SER A 297 -19.27 -1.73 -2.71
N THR A 298 -18.93 -2.82 -2.02
CA THR A 298 -19.69 -3.28 -0.85
C THR A 298 -18.97 -2.95 0.46
N CYS A 299 -18.02 -2.00 0.42
CA CYS A 299 -17.37 -1.47 1.61
C CYS A 299 -18.35 -0.63 2.46
N ILE A 300 -17.98 -0.36 3.71
CA ILE A 300 -18.71 0.53 4.61
C ILE A 300 -18.68 1.95 4.04
N ALA A 301 -19.81 2.41 3.51
CA ALA A 301 -19.95 3.66 2.78
C ALA A 301 -20.08 4.88 3.69
N GLY A 302 -20.63 4.70 4.90
CA GLY A 302 -21.06 5.79 5.75
C GLY A 302 -21.45 5.37 7.16
N VAL A 303 -21.94 6.35 7.91
CA VAL A 303 -22.51 6.19 9.24
C VAL A 303 -24.02 6.46 9.18
N TYR A 304 -24.78 5.68 9.94
CA TYR A 304 -26.18 5.93 10.24
C TYR A 304 -26.31 6.23 11.74
N ASP A 305 -26.74 7.44 12.07
CA ASP A 305 -26.95 7.90 13.44
C ASP A 305 -28.38 7.57 13.89
N GLU A 306 -28.52 6.61 14.81
CA GLU A 306 -29.83 6.20 15.35
C GLU A 306 -30.51 7.27 16.19
N ALA A 307 -29.77 8.22 16.76
CA ALA A 307 -30.34 9.26 17.62
C ALA A 307 -31.06 10.35 16.81
N HIS A 308 -30.68 10.52 15.54
CA HIS A 308 -31.20 11.56 14.65
C HIS A 308 -31.81 11.05 13.33
N ASP A 309 -31.92 9.72 13.13
CA ASP A 309 -32.37 9.07 11.88
C ASP A 309 -31.66 9.64 10.63
N LYS A 310 -30.32 9.70 10.71
CA LYS A 310 -29.49 10.49 9.79
C LYS A 310 -28.34 9.67 9.21
N VAL A 311 -28.37 9.48 7.89
CA VAL A 311 -27.22 9.00 7.10
C VAL A 311 -26.21 10.14 6.93
N MET A 312 -24.92 9.86 7.09
CA MET A 312 -23.84 10.83 6.89
C MET A 312 -22.52 10.17 6.44
N THR A 313 -21.62 10.99 5.91
CA THR A 313 -20.25 10.54 5.55
C THR A 313 -19.45 10.20 6.81
N ILE A 314 -18.48 9.29 6.69
CA ILE A 314 -17.58 8.90 7.79
C ILE A 314 -16.89 10.14 8.41
N TYR A 315 -16.46 11.08 7.57
CA TYR A 315 -15.81 12.32 8.02
C TYR A 315 -16.77 13.29 8.71
N GLN A 316 -18.04 13.36 8.30
CA GLN A 316 -19.03 14.17 9.01
C GLN A 316 -19.36 13.56 10.38
N ALA A 317 -19.42 12.23 10.50
CA ALA A 317 -19.59 11.56 11.79
C ALA A 317 -18.41 11.82 12.76
N MET A 318 -17.19 12.04 12.24
CA MET A 318 -16.07 12.51 13.06
C MET A 318 -16.28 13.95 13.56
N LYS A 319 -16.74 14.86 12.69
CA LYS A 319 -17.04 16.27 13.06
C LYS A 319 -18.20 16.40 14.03
N ASP A 320 -19.22 15.56 13.88
CA ASP A 320 -20.37 15.46 14.77
C ASP A 320 -20.03 14.71 16.09
N GLY A 321 -18.78 14.24 16.26
CA GLY A 321 -18.27 13.64 17.50
C GLY A 321 -18.68 12.18 17.73
N LEU A 322 -19.27 11.53 16.72
CA LEU A 322 -19.70 10.12 16.75
C LEU A 322 -18.52 9.16 16.53
N LEU A 323 -17.54 9.54 15.69
CA LEU A 323 -16.34 8.74 15.42
C LEU A 323 -15.06 9.37 15.98
N ARG A 324 -14.13 8.52 16.43
CA ARG A 324 -12.76 8.92 16.79
C ARG A 324 -11.94 9.15 15.51
N CYS A 325 -11.00 10.10 15.55
CA CYS A 325 -10.14 10.46 14.41
C CYS A 325 -9.37 9.25 13.81
N GLY A 326 -8.89 8.33 14.66
CA GLY A 326 -8.29 7.05 14.22
C GLY A 326 -9.26 6.24 13.37
N THR A 327 -10.34 5.74 13.96
CA THR A 327 -11.38 4.93 13.29
C THR A 327 -11.92 5.60 12.00
N THR A 328 -12.02 6.93 12.00
CA THR A 328 -12.43 7.72 10.82
C THR A 328 -11.44 7.56 9.66
N LEU A 329 -10.14 7.72 9.93
CA LEU A 329 -9.08 7.53 8.96
C LEU A 329 -9.06 6.08 8.44
N GLU A 330 -9.19 5.10 9.33
CA GLU A 330 -9.08 3.68 8.99
C GLU A 330 -10.20 3.22 8.06
N LEU A 331 -11.43 3.65 8.30
CA LEU A 331 -12.57 3.40 7.42
C LEU A 331 -12.43 4.14 6.07
N LEU A 332 -11.85 5.35 6.05
CA LEU A 332 -11.59 6.10 4.81
C LEU A 332 -10.43 5.51 3.99
N GLU A 333 -9.37 4.99 4.65
CA GLU A 333 -8.31 4.21 4.01
C GLU A 333 -8.87 2.92 3.40
N ALA A 334 -9.76 2.22 4.11
CA ALA A 334 -10.44 1.04 3.61
C ALA A 334 -11.32 1.34 2.38
N GLN A 335 -12.04 2.47 2.36
CA GLN A 335 -12.77 2.94 1.17
C GLN A 335 -11.82 3.19 -0.01
N ALA A 336 -10.78 4.01 0.19
CA ALA A 336 -9.81 4.37 -0.85
C ALA A 336 -9.11 3.13 -1.43
N ALA A 337 -8.71 2.17 -0.59
CA ALA A 337 -8.06 0.92 -1.01
C ALA A 337 -9.03 -0.10 -1.62
N SER A 338 -10.33 -0.06 -1.28
CA SER A 338 -11.36 -0.94 -1.86
C SER A 338 -11.90 -0.45 -3.20
N GLY A 339 -11.58 0.78 -3.60
CA GLY A 339 -11.87 1.30 -4.95
C GLY A 339 -12.22 2.78 -5.00
N PHE A 340 -13.00 3.30 -4.06
CA PHE A 340 -13.56 4.66 -4.13
C PHE A 340 -13.86 5.21 -2.74
N VAL A 341 -13.68 6.52 -2.56
CA VAL A 341 -14.28 7.26 -1.44
C VAL A 341 -15.76 7.47 -1.78
N ILE A 342 -16.65 7.15 -0.83
CA ILE A 342 -18.10 7.12 -1.07
C ILE A 342 -18.79 8.31 -0.38
N ASP A 343 -19.70 8.96 -1.11
CA ASP A 343 -20.70 9.86 -0.55
C ASP A 343 -22.05 9.12 -0.41
N PRO A 344 -22.39 8.61 0.80
CA PRO A 344 -23.64 7.90 1.04
C PRO A 344 -24.90 8.78 1.02
N VAL A 345 -24.75 10.12 0.96
CA VAL A 345 -25.88 11.06 0.89
C VAL A 345 -26.26 11.35 -0.57
N ASN A 346 -25.28 11.35 -1.48
CA ASN A 346 -25.46 11.64 -2.90
C ASN A 346 -25.30 10.42 -3.83
N ASP A 347 -25.04 9.21 -3.29
CA ASP A 347 -24.72 7.97 -4.02
C ASP A 347 -23.57 8.14 -5.04
N LEU A 348 -22.47 8.76 -4.59
CA LEU A 348 -21.30 9.03 -5.45
C LEU A 348 -20.09 8.18 -5.06
N PHE A 349 -19.46 7.58 -6.06
CA PHE A 349 -18.21 6.84 -5.97
C PHE A 349 -17.10 7.68 -6.63
N LEU A 350 -16.12 8.14 -5.84
CA LEU A 350 -15.15 9.14 -6.26
C LEU A 350 -13.70 8.68 -6.03
N THR A 351 -12.78 9.21 -6.83
CA THR A 351 -11.34 9.13 -6.53
C THR A 351 -11.00 10.00 -5.31
N VAL A 352 -9.85 9.75 -4.68
CA VAL A 352 -9.41 10.55 -3.52
C VAL A 352 -9.26 12.03 -3.87
N ALA A 353 -8.78 12.34 -5.07
CA ALA A 353 -8.65 13.73 -5.55
C ALA A 353 -10.00 14.43 -5.71
N GLU A 354 -11.01 13.76 -6.28
CA GLU A 354 -12.36 14.33 -6.44
C GLU A 354 -13.07 14.50 -5.09
N ALA A 355 -12.95 13.50 -4.20
CA ALA A 355 -13.53 13.54 -2.87
C ALA A 355 -12.90 14.66 -2.00
N TYR A 356 -11.59 14.92 -2.13
CA TYR A 356 -10.93 16.08 -1.53
C TYR A 356 -11.50 17.39 -2.07
N ASN A 357 -11.64 17.52 -3.39
CA ASN A 357 -12.19 18.74 -4.02
C ASN A 357 -13.65 19.00 -3.60
N ARG A 358 -14.44 17.93 -3.36
CA ARG A 358 -15.80 18.01 -2.79
C ARG A 358 -15.85 18.11 -1.26
N ARG A 359 -14.70 18.16 -0.57
CA ARG A 359 -14.56 18.28 0.89
C ARG A 359 -15.19 17.11 1.69
N LEU A 360 -15.25 15.91 1.10
CA LEU A 360 -15.72 14.71 1.78
C LEU A 360 -14.78 14.25 2.91
N PHE A 361 -13.51 14.68 2.89
CA PHE A 361 -12.54 14.58 3.98
C PHE A 361 -11.61 15.81 3.99
N GLY A 362 -10.88 16.02 5.09
CA GLY A 362 -10.00 17.17 5.29
C GLY A 362 -8.53 16.94 4.87
N PRO A 363 -7.73 18.02 4.76
CA PRO A 363 -6.31 17.92 4.38
C PRO A 363 -5.49 16.98 5.29
N GLU A 364 -5.87 16.84 6.56
CA GLU A 364 -5.26 15.97 7.56
C GLU A 364 -5.18 14.48 7.17
N PHE A 365 -6.02 14.03 6.23
CA PHE A 365 -6.05 12.64 5.76
C PHE A 365 -5.60 12.48 4.29
N LYS A 366 -5.41 13.58 3.55
CA LYS A 366 -5.24 13.57 2.09
C LYS A 366 -4.12 12.65 1.61
N ASP A 367 -2.91 12.84 2.14
CA ASP A 367 -1.73 12.11 1.67
C ASP A 367 -1.76 10.63 2.09
N LYS A 368 -2.51 10.31 3.16
CA LYS A 368 -2.76 8.93 3.60
C LYS A 368 -3.74 8.22 2.68
N LEU A 369 -4.88 8.84 2.35
CA LEU A 369 -5.82 8.28 1.37
C LEU A 369 -5.16 8.14 -0.02
N LEU A 370 -4.31 9.09 -0.44
CA LEU A 370 -3.53 8.97 -1.68
C LEU A 370 -2.48 7.85 -1.63
N SER A 371 -2.08 7.39 -0.44
CA SER A 371 -1.25 6.19 -0.28
C SER A 371 -2.06 4.90 -0.25
N ALA A 372 -3.28 4.93 0.29
CA ALA A 372 -4.23 3.81 0.26
C ALA A 372 -4.82 3.57 -1.14
N GLU A 373 -5.07 4.61 -1.94
CA GLU A 373 -5.56 4.51 -3.33
C GLU A 373 -4.56 3.79 -4.26
N LYS A 374 -3.28 3.70 -3.88
CA LYS A 374 -2.28 2.86 -4.58
C LYS A 374 -2.57 1.36 -4.47
N ALA A 375 -3.42 0.93 -3.55
CA ALA A 375 -3.95 -0.44 -3.56
C ALA A 375 -4.93 -0.70 -4.73
N VAL A 376 -5.41 0.37 -5.39
CA VAL A 376 -6.28 0.33 -6.58
C VAL A 376 -5.52 0.66 -7.86
N THR A 377 -4.66 1.68 -7.84
CA THR A 377 -3.86 2.12 -9.00
C THR A 377 -2.50 1.40 -9.13
N GLY A 378 -2.12 0.65 -8.09
CA GLY A 378 -0.88 -0.10 -7.99
C GLY A 378 0.30 0.71 -7.44
N TYR A 379 1.28 0.00 -6.88
CA TYR A 379 2.49 0.58 -6.34
C TYR A 379 3.59 0.58 -7.41
N LYS A 380 4.27 1.72 -7.57
CA LYS A 380 5.39 1.87 -8.52
C LYS A 380 6.69 1.42 -7.87
N MET A 381 7.38 0.45 -8.48
CA MET A 381 8.67 -0.04 -7.99
C MET A 381 9.79 1.01 -8.18
N PRO A 382 10.53 1.39 -7.12
CA PRO A 382 11.65 2.33 -7.22
C PRO A 382 12.66 1.95 -8.31
N GLY A 383 13.09 2.93 -9.11
CA GLY A 383 14.02 2.71 -10.22
C GLY A 383 13.41 2.09 -11.49
N THR A 384 12.11 1.80 -11.54
CA THR A 384 11.44 1.25 -12.73
C THR A 384 10.10 1.95 -12.99
N ASP A 385 9.52 1.70 -14.17
CA ASP A 385 8.13 2.08 -14.48
C ASP A 385 7.12 0.94 -14.18
N THR A 386 7.54 -0.10 -13.46
CA THR A 386 6.69 -1.28 -13.22
C THR A 386 5.72 -1.06 -12.07
N ILE A 387 4.47 -1.49 -12.29
CA ILE A 387 3.35 -1.42 -11.34
C ILE A 387 3.09 -2.81 -10.75
N ILE A 388 3.04 -2.90 -9.42
CA ILE A 388 2.80 -4.11 -8.64
C ILE A 388 1.57 -3.98 -7.73
N SER A 389 1.02 -5.11 -7.27
CA SER A 389 -0.17 -5.13 -6.39
C SER A 389 0.15 -4.74 -4.93
N LEU A 390 -0.90 -4.53 -4.14
CA LEU A 390 -0.79 -4.31 -2.69
C LEU A 390 -0.02 -5.44 -1.98
N PHE A 391 -0.37 -6.70 -2.27
CA PHE A 391 0.32 -7.88 -1.74
C PHE A 391 1.82 -7.86 -2.06
N GLN A 392 2.16 -7.65 -3.34
CA GLN A 392 3.55 -7.59 -3.81
C GLN A 392 4.33 -6.40 -3.22
N ALA A 393 3.64 -5.32 -2.84
CA ALA A 393 4.22 -4.17 -2.16
C ALA A 393 4.49 -4.43 -0.67
N ILE A 394 3.69 -5.29 -0.02
CA ILE A 394 3.92 -5.79 1.34
C ILE A 394 5.13 -6.74 1.37
N GLU A 395 5.19 -7.72 0.46
CA GLU A 395 6.34 -8.64 0.35
C GLU A 395 7.68 -7.89 0.18
N LYS A 396 7.66 -6.78 -0.58
CA LYS A 396 8.85 -5.96 -0.88
C LYS A 396 9.10 -4.84 0.12
N GLY A 397 8.32 -4.76 1.21
CA GLY A 397 8.48 -3.76 2.27
C GLY A 397 8.19 -2.31 1.83
N LEU A 398 7.52 -2.09 0.70
CA LEU A 398 7.05 -0.76 0.27
C LEU A 398 5.78 -0.33 1.03
N VAL A 399 5.07 -1.28 1.64
CA VAL A 399 3.91 -1.07 2.51
C VAL A 399 4.16 -1.81 3.82
N GLU A 400 3.91 -1.14 4.96
CA GLU A 400 4.02 -1.75 6.29
C GLU A 400 3.06 -2.94 6.42
N LYS A 401 3.55 -4.09 6.91
CA LYS A 401 2.78 -5.34 6.89
C LYS A 401 1.42 -5.24 7.59
N GLY A 402 1.31 -4.62 8.76
CA GLY A 402 0.04 -4.45 9.49
C GLY A 402 -0.97 -3.57 8.73
N HIS A 403 -0.52 -2.41 8.23
CA HIS A 403 -1.34 -1.54 7.39
C HIS A 403 -1.79 -2.23 6.09
N GLY A 404 -0.88 -2.95 5.42
CA GLY A 404 -1.17 -3.67 4.19
C GLY A 404 -2.13 -4.86 4.37
N ILE A 405 -1.98 -5.63 5.46
CA ILE A 405 -2.93 -6.68 5.87
C ILE A 405 -4.34 -6.10 5.99
N ARG A 406 -4.48 -4.97 6.70
CA ARG A 406 -5.76 -4.28 6.86
C ARG A 406 -6.41 -3.87 5.54
N LEU A 407 -5.61 -3.39 4.58
CA LEU A 407 -6.12 -2.99 3.26
C LEU A 407 -6.49 -4.21 2.39
N LEU A 408 -5.77 -5.33 2.47
CA LEU A 408 -6.12 -6.58 1.80
C LEU A 408 -7.43 -7.17 2.34
N GLU A 409 -7.59 -7.19 3.66
CA GLU A 409 -8.80 -7.69 4.34
C GLU A 409 -10.04 -6.88 3.93
N ALA A 410 -9.91 -5.55 3.87
CA ALA A 410 -10.94 -4.66 3.36
C ALA A 410 -11.29 -4.90 1.87
N GLN A 411 -10.31 -5.16 1.00
CA GLN A 411 -10.56 -5.50 -0.41
C GLN A 411 -11.35 -6.81 -0.54
N ILE A 412 -10.89 -7.88 0.11
CA ILE A 412 -11.52 -9.21 0.10
C ILE A 412 -12.97 -9.10 0.60
N ALA A 413 -13.17 -8.50 1.78
CA ALA A 413 -14.49 -8.32 2.37
C ALA A 413 -15.40 -7.36 1.57
N SER A 414 -14.85 -6.53 0.68
CA SER A 414 -15.62 -5.59 -0.18
C SER A 414 -15.94 -6.12 -1.58
N GLY A 415 -15.42 -7.30 -1.95
CA GLY A 415 -15.80 -8.02 -3.17
C GLY A 415 -14.67 -8.82 -3.85
N GLY A 416 -13.41 -8.65 -3.45
CA GLY A 416 -12.27 -9.36 -4.04
C GLY A 416 -11.00 -8.51 -4.10
N ILE A 417 -9.87 -9.18 -4.35
CA ILE A 417 -8.54 -8.56 -4.43
C ILE A 417 -8.45 -7.72 -5.70
N ILE A 418 -7.84 -6.54 -5.65
CA ILE A 418 -7.77 -5.66 -6.84
C ILE A 418 -6.57 -6.00 -7.72
N ASP A 419 -6.80 -6.20 -9.01
CA ASP A 419 -5.78 -6.20 -10.05
C ASP A 419 -5.53 -4.74 -10.49
N PRO A 420 -4.36 -4.13 -10.20
CA PRO A 420 -4.09 -2.74 -10.55
C PRO A 420 -3.79 -2.54 -12.04
N LYS A 421 -3.40 -3.59 -12.78
CA LYS A 421 -3.11 -3.51 -14.22
C LYS A 421 -4.41 -3.54 -15.01
N HIS A 422 -5.30 -4.47 -14.67
CA HIS A 422 -6.58 -4.68 -15.35
C HIS A 422 -7.76 -3.97 -14.67
N SER A 423 -7.53 -3.24 -13.58
CA SER A 423 -8.44 -2.27 -12.96
C SER A 423 -9.82 -2.82 -12.54
N HIS A 424 -9.87 -4.06 -12.06
CA HIS A 424 -11.08 -4.70 -11.52
C HIS A 424 -10.72 -5.63 -10.34
N ARG A 425 -11.74 -6.09 -9.61
CA ARG A 425 -11.57 -7.10 -8.55
C ARG A 425 -11.53 -8.50 -9.14
N ILE A 426 -10.66 -9.35 -8.62
CA ILE A 426 -10.53 -10.77 -8.97
C ILE A 426 -10.74 -11.65 -7.74
N GLU A 427 -11.14 -12.90 -7.98
CA GLU A 427 -11.33 -13.90 -6.93
C GLU A 427 -10.00 -14.48 -6.45
N VAL A 428 -10.01 -15.06 -5.24
CA VAL A 428 -8.81 -15.59 -4.55
C VAL A 428 -8.04 -16.59 -5.43
N ASP A 429 -8.75 -17.54 -6.05
CA ASP A 429 -8.21 -18.54 -6.99
C ASP A 429 -7.53 -17.96 -8.23
N VAL A 430 -7.88 -16.73 -8.61
CA VAL A 430 -7.29 -15.99 -9.74
C VAL A 430 -6.12 -15.14 -9.24
N ALA A 431 -6.24 -14.55 -8.05
CA ALA A 431 -5.17 -13.81 -7.40
C ALA A 431 -3.94 -14.69 -7.12
N TYR A 432 -4.13 -15.94 -6.67
CA TYR A 432 -3.05 -16.93 -6.55
C TYR A 432 -2.32 -17.15 -7.88
N LYS A 433 -3.05 -17.40 -8.98
CA LYS A 433 -2.46 -17.64 -10.31
C LYS A 433 -1.72 -16.43 -10.88
N ARG A 434 -2.07 -15.22 -10.44
CA ARG A 434 -1.43 -13.95 -10.85
C ARG A 434 -0.33 -13.48 -9.89
N GLY A 435 -0.10 -14.18 -8.77
CA GLY A 435 0.84 -13.77 -7.72
C GLY A 435 0.43 -12.47 -7.03
N TYR A 436 -0.87 -12.19 -6.92
CA TYR A 436 -1.43 -11.03 -6.22
C TYR A 436 -1.95 -11.35 -4.82
N PHE A 437 -1.84 -12.61 -4.41
CA PHE A 437 -2.15 -13.14 -3.09
C PHE A 437 -1.53 -14.55 -2.99
N ASP A 438 -1.42 -15.12 -1.79
CA ASP A 438 -0.86 -16.44 -1.55
C ASP A 438 -1.54 -17.17 -0.38
N GLU A 439 -1.25 -18.47 -0.24
CA GLU A 439 -1.84 -19.29 0.82
C GLU A 439 -1.36 -18.88 2.23
N GLU A 440 -0.15 -18.32 2.36
CA GLU A 440 0.37 -17.86 3.65
C GLU A 440 -0.37 -16.60 4.14
N MET A 441 -0.60 -15.60 3.29
CA MET A 441 -1.40 -14.42 3.63
C MET A 441 -2.87 -14.78 3.83
N ASN A 442 -3.41 -15.70 3.03
CA ASN A 442 -4.77 -16.21 3.25
C ASN A 442 -4.90 -16.83 4.64
N LYS A 443 -3.94 -17.68 5.03
CA LYS A 443 -3.92 -18.30 6.36
C LYS A 443 -3.83 -17.25 7.47
N ILE A 444 -2.98 -16.22 7.31
CA ILE A 444 -2.88 -15.09 8.25
C ILE A 444 -4.25 -14.39 8.38
N LEU A 445 -4.91 -14.05 7.28
CA LEU A 445 -6.21 -13.36 7.31
C LEU A 445 -7.35 -14.22 7.86
N THR A 446 -7.24 -15.55 7.81
CA THR A 446 -8.20 -16.46 8.47
C THR A 446 -7.92 -16.72 9.95
N ASP A 447 -6.80 -16.24 10.51
CA ASP A 447 -6.44 -16.45 11.92
C ASP A 447 -7.03 -15.34 12.80
N GLU A 448 -7.92 -15.73 13.72
CA GLU A 448 -8.58 -14.84 14.70
C GLU A 448 -7.62 -14.29 15.80
N SER A 449 -6.32 -14.34 15.55
CA SER A 449 -5.26 -13.56 16.20
C SER A 449 -5.61 -12.06 16.39
N ASP A 450 -4.85 -11.35 17.23
CA ASP A 450 -5.04 -9.90 17.43
C ASP A 450 -4.46 -9.08 16.26
N ASP A 451 -3.47 -9.63 15.55
CA ASP A 451 -2.75 -8.98 14.44
C ASP A 451 -3.63 -8.71 13.19
N THR A 452 -4.78 -9.39 13.06
CA THR A 452 -5.74 -9.18 11.97
C THR A 452 -6.84 -8.17 12.29
N LYS A 453 -6.99 -7.75 13.56
CA LYS A 453 -8.13 -6.93 14.02
C LYS A 453 -7.87 -5.43 13.85
N GLY A 454 -7.63 -5.04 12.60
CA GLY A 454 -7.19 -3.71 12.21
C GLY A 454 -8.24 -2.58 12.28
N PHE A 455 -9.47 -2.87 12.70
CA PHE A 455 -10.59 -1.92 12.79
C PHE A 455 -11.22 -1.90 14.18
N PHE A 456 -11.97 -0.84 14.49
CA PHE A 456 -12.55 -0.60 15.83
C PHE A 456 -14.06 -0.32 15.74
N ASP A 457 -14.89 -1.02 16.51
CA ASP A 457 -16.33 -0.74 16.60
C ASP A 457 -16.60 0.40 17.62
N PRO A 458 -17.15 1.56 17.18
CA PRO A 458 -17.50 2.66 18.08
C PRO A 458 -18.58 2.33 19.12
N ASN A 459 -19.38 1.27 18.92
CA ASN A 459 -20.47 0.89 19.80
C ASN A 459 -19.99 0.04 20.99
N THR A 460 -19.16 -0.97 20.74
CA THR A 460 -18.67 -1.92 21.77
C THR A 460 -17.27 -1.60 22.29
N GLU A 461 -16.53 -0.72 21.61
CA GLU A 461 -15.11 -0.42 21.85
C GLU A 461 -14.18 -1.66 21.76
N GLU A 462 -14.52 -2.56 20.83
CA GLU A 462 -13.76 -3.78 20.48
C GLU A 462 -12.92 -3.56 19.21
N ASN A 463 -11.76 -4.22 19.14
CA ASN A 463 -11.03 -4.39 17.88
C ASN A 463 -11.64 -5.57 17.10
N LEU A 464 -11.85 -5.39 15.80
CA LEU A 464 -12.50 -6.35 14.90
C LEU A 464 -11.76 -6.45 13.56
N THR A 465 -12.03 -7.52 12.82
CA THR A 465 -11.80 -7.58 11.37
C THR A 465 -12.77 -6.62 10.65
N TYR A 466 -12.43 -6.17 9.45
CA TYR A 466 -13.35 -5.43 8.57
C TYR A 466 -14.59 -6.25 8.26
N LEU A 467 -14.43 -7.55 8.03
CA LEU A 467 -15.53 -8.46 7.76
C LEU A 467 -16.53 -8.52 8.94
N ASP A 468 -16.05 -8.55 10.18
CA ASP A 468 -16.89 -8.56 11.38
C ASP A 468 -17.53 -7.21 11.66
N LEU A 469 -16.82 -6.11 11.46
CA LEU A 469 -17.42 -4.77 11.53
C LEU A 469 -18.51 -4.60 10.47
N LYS A 470 -18.28 -5.09 9.24
CA LYS A 470 -19.25 -5.10 8.14
C LYS A 470 -20.48 -5.98 8.44
N LYS A 471 -20.34 -7.11 9.15
CA LYS A 471 -21.48 -7.91 9.65
C LYS A 471 -22.39 -7.12 10.62
N ARG A 472 -21.85 -6.10 11.31
CA ARG A 472 -22.60 -5.21 12.22
C ARG A 472 -23.25 -4.01 11.51
N CYS A 473 -22.96 -3.79 10.22
CA CYS A 473 -23.56 -2.72 9.43
C CYS A 473 -24.98 -3.05 8.95
N ILE A 474 -25.75 -2.00 8.65
CA ILE A 474 -27.06 -2.08 7.99
C ILE A 474 -26.94 -1.74 6.51
N ILE A 475 -27.89 -2.19 5.68
CA ILE A 475 -27.99 -1.79 4.27
C ILE A 475 -29.12 -0.77 4.12
N ASP A 476 -28.81 0.41 3.57
CA ASP A 476 -29.83 1.39 3.21
C ASP A 476 -30.69 0.86 2.05
N LYS A 477 -32.01 0.91 2.24
CA LYS A 477 -33.00 0.43 1.26
C LYS A 477 -33.15 1.34 0.04
N LYS A 478 -32.64 2.58 0.07
CA LYS A 478 -32.70 3.53 -1.06
C LYS A 478 -31.51 3.39 -2.00
N THR A 479 -30.29 3.38 -1.45
CA THR A 479 -29.02 3.34 -2.21
C THR A 479 -28.42 1.94 -2.35
N GLY A 480 -28.77 1.01 -1.46
CA GLY A 480 -28.10 -0.29 -1.33
C GLY A 480 -26.73 -0.22 -0.64
N LEU A 481 -26.34 0.94 -0.11
CA LEU A 481 -25.05 1.14 0.55
C LEU A 481 -25.02 0.55 1.96
N THR A 482 -23.84 0.07 2.36
CA THR A 482 -23.59 -0.49 3.70
C THR A 482 -23.18 0.63 4.67
N LEU A 483 -23.94 0.82 5.75
CA LEU A 483 -23.76 1.89 6.73
C LEU A 483 -23.51 1.33 8.13
N LEU A 484 -22.56 1.91 8.86
CA LEU A 484 -22.30 1.58 10.26
C LEU A 484 -23.31 2.28 11.18
N PRO A 485 -24.20 1.56 11.90
CA PRO A 485 -25.09 2.18 12.87
C PRO A 485 -24.30 2.67 14.09
N ILE A 486 -24.66 3.86 14.59
CA ILE A 486 -24.17 4.41 15.86
C ILE A 486 -25.35 4.54 16.82
N THR A 487 -25.28 3.79 17.92
CA THR A 487 -26.35 3.71 18.93
C THR A 487 -26.32 4.88 19.91
N ASP A 488 -27.49 5.38 20.32
CA ASP A 488 -27.58 6.40 21.39
C ASP A 488 -26.99 5.84 22.69
N LYS A 489 -26.09 6.61 23.31
CA LYS A 489 -25.46 6.31 24.61
C LYS A 489 -26.51 6.07 25.70
N LYS A 490 -27.69 6.70 25.63
CA LYS A 490 -28.83 6.44 26.54
C LYS A 490 -29.44 5.04 26.41
N LYS A 491 -29.33 4.38 25.25
CA LYS A 491 -29.70 2.96 25.09
C LYS A 491 -28.57 2.04 25.57
N GLN A 492 -27.31 2.40 25.31
CA GLN A 492 -26.14 1.59 25.68
C GLN A 492 -26.04 1.29 27.19
N GLU A 493 -26.60 2.15 28.05
CA GLU A 493 -26.60 1.94 29.51
C GLU A 493 -27.41 0.69 29.93
N SER A 494 -28.28 0.16 29.08
CA SER A 494 -29.02 -1.09 29.35
C SER A 494 -28.31 -2.38 28.88
N THR A 495 -27.26 -2.28 28.07
CA THR A 495 -26.59 -3.44 27.43
C THR A 495 -25.09 -3.58 27.71
N LYS A 496 -24.49 -2.62 28.43
CA LYS A 496 -23.09 -2.70 28.88
C LYS A 496 -22.89 -3.75 29.97
N LYS A 497 -22.63 -4.99 29.55
CA LYS A 497 -21.85 -5.94 30.36
C LYS A 497 -20.49 -5.31 30.66
N ASN A 498 -20.07 -5.31 31.93
CA ASN A 498 -18.81 -4.70 32.37
C ASN A 498 -17.60 -5.50 31.87
N THR A 499 -17.14 -5.25 30.63
CA THR A 499 -15.90 -5.81 30.09
C THR A 499 -14.67 -5.14 30.70
N VAL A 500 -14.40 -5.46 31.97
CA VAL A 500 -13.19 -5.02 32.66
C VAL A 500 -11.97 -5.51 31.88
N ARG A 501 -11.18 -4.57 31.32
CA ARG A 501 -9.89 -4.87 30.67
C ARG A 501 -8.86 -5.26 31.74
N LYS A 502 -8.83 -6.54 32.09
CA LYS A 502 -7.98 -7.12 33.14
C LYS A 502 -6.54 -7.28 32.66
N ARG A 503 -5.57 -6.87 33.47
CA ARG A 503 -4.16 -7.24 33.30
C ARG A 503 -3.95 -8.57 34.04
N ARG A 504 -3.73 -9.67 33.32
CA ARG A 504 -3.31 -10.93 33.95
C ARG A 504 -1.87 -10.76 34.44
N VAL A 505 -1.65 -10.83 35.75
CA VAL A 505 -0.32 -11.07 36.32
C VAL A 505 0.04 -12.53 36.05
N ILE A 506 1.27 -12.80 35.59
CA ILE A 506 1.79 -14.15 35.40
C ILE A 506 3.13 -14.20 36.12
N ILE A 507 3.23 -15.03 37.15
CA ILE A 507 4.51 -15.35 37.79
C ILE A 507 5.00 -16.68 37.22
N VAL A 508 6.27 -16.74 36.86
CA VAL A 508 6.92 -17.92 36.30
C VAL A 508 8.07 -18.32 37.19
N ASP A 509 8.08 -19.59 37.59
CA ASP A 509 9.12 -20.22 38.40
C ASP A 509 10.47 -20.16 37.65
N PRO A 510 11.51 -19.45 38.18
CA PRO A 510 12.76 -19.23 37.45
C PRO A 510 13.54 -20.50 37.11
N ASP A 511 13.40 -21.55 37.93
CA ASP A 511 14.18 -22.78 37.84
C ASP A 511 13.51 -23.84 36.94
N THR A 512 12.18 -23.81 36.81
CA THR A 512 11.40 -24.78 36.03
C THR A 512 10.69 -24.19 34.80
N GLY A 513 10.58 -22.87 34.69
CA GLY A 513 9.95 -22.18 33.56
C GLY A 513 8.44 -22.38 33.46
N LYS A 514 7.77 -22.78 34.55
CA LYS A 514 6.32 -22.96 34.62
C LYS A 514 5.63 -21.77 35.25
N GLU A 515 4.41 -21.47 34.79
CA GLU A 515 3.50 -20.58 35.53
C GLU A 515 3.25 -21.12 36.95
N MET A 516 3.22 -20.23 37.93
CA MET A 516 2.97 -20.52 39.34
C MET A 516 2.09 -19.44 39.96
N THR A 517 1.34 -19.78 40.99
CA THR A 517 0.48 -18.82 41.71
C THR A 517 1.30 -17.85 42.56
N ILE A 518 0.70 -16.70 42.89
CA ILE A 518 1.29 -15.71 43.82
C ILE A 518 1.58 -16.34 45.19
N ARG A 519 0.71 -17.27 45.63
CA ARG A 519 0.90 -18.03 46.86
C ARG A 519 2.14 -18.93 46.79
N GLU A 520 2.30 -19.71 45.73
CA GLU A 520 3.49 -20.57 45.54
C GLU A 520 4.78 -19.75 45.36
N ALA A 521 4.70 -18.57 44.76
CA ALA A 521 5.85 -17.67 44.61
C ALA A 521 6.31 -17.12 45.97
N TYR A 522 5.37 -16.79 46.86
CA TYR A 522 5.66 -16.38 48.24
C TYR A 522 6.17 -17.54 49.09
N ASP A 523 5.49 -18.70 49.05
CA ASP A 523 5.87 -19.88 49.85
C ASP A 523 7.23 -20.49 49.42
N LYS A 524 7.74 -20.14 48.23
CA LYS A 524 9.12 -20.42 47.79
C LYS A 524 10.11 -19.26 48.00
N GLY A 525 9.66 -18.09 48.46
CA GLY A 525 10.50 -16.91 48.66
C GLY A 525 10.96 -16.19 47.39
N TYR A 526 10.30 -16.41 46.24
CA TYR A 526 10.55 -15.64 45.01
C TYR A 526 9.90 -14.25 45.04
N ILE A 527 8.92 -14.00 45.92
CA ILE A 527 8.37 -12.67 46.22
C ILE A 527 8.32 -12.44 47.73
N GLU A 528 8.49 -11.18 48.13
CA GLU A 528 8.47 -10.73 49.52
C GLU A 528 7.03 -10.68 50.07
N TYR A 529 6.83 -10.62 51.39
CA TYR A 529 5.47 -10.64 51.98
C TYR A 529 4.62 -9.45 51.52
N ASP A 530 5.20 -8.25 51.44
CA ASP A 530 4.48 -7.05 51.02
C ASP A 530 4.12 -7.13 49.53
N THR A 531 5.02 -7.66 48.68
CA THR A 531 4.76 -7.95 47.26
C THR A 531 3.69 -9.04 47.09
N TYR A 532 3.66 -10.05 47.97
CA TYR A 532 2.59 -11.04 48.01
C TYR A 532 1.24 -10.39 48.32
N ILE A 533 1.16 -9.45 49.27
CA ILE A 533 -0.06 -8.68 49.54
C ILE A 533 -0.46 -7.87 48.29
N GLU A 534 0.42 -7.01 47.77
CA GLU A 534 0.15 -6.14 46.61
C GLU A 534 -0.35 -6.90 45.36
N LEU A 535 0.23 -8.06 45.08
CA LEU A 535 -0.15 -8.88 43.93
C LEU A 535 -1.42 -9.71 44.23
N SER A 536 -1.62 -10.18 45.47
CA SER A 536 -2.84 -10.91 45.85
C SER A 536 -4.09 -10.02 45.89
N GLU A 537 -3.94 -8.72 46.18
CA GLU A 537 -5.01 -7.72 46.02
C GLU A 537 -5.43 -7.58 44.55
N GLN A 538 -4.47 -7.68 43.62
CA GLN A 538 -4.73 -7.63 42.17
C GLN A 538 -5.40 -8.91 41.62
N GLU A 539 -5.35 -10.04 42.34
CA GLU A 539 -6.10 -11.27 42.00
C GLU A 539 -7.52 -11.32 42.60
N CYS A 540 -7.89 -10.41 43.52
CA CYS A 540 -9.18 -10.43 44.21
C CYS A 540 -10.34 -9.87 43.37
N GLU A 541 -10.59 -10.51 42.22
CA GLU A 541 -11.58 -10.09 41.23
C GLU A 541 -12.95 -10.75 41.45
N TRP A 542 -13.80 -10.09 42.24
CA TRP A 542 -15.23 -10.38 42.31
C TRP A 542 -15.90 -10.26 40.94
N GLU A 543 -16.87 -11.15 40.65
CA GLU A 543 -17.50 -11.27 39.33
C GLU A 543 -19.04 -11.20 39.43
N GLU A 544 -19.65 -10.33 38.61
CA GLU A 544 -21.10 -10.14 38.48
C GLU A 544 -21.68 -11.15 37.50
N ILE A 545 -22.60 -12.01 37.94
CA ILE A 545 -23.28 -12.98 37.07
C ILE A 545 -24.79 -12.82 37.24
N THR A 546 -25.48 -12.32 36.21
CA THR A 546 -26.95 -12.36 36.15
C THR A 546 -27.39 -13.60 35.39
N ILE A 547 -28.22 -14.45 36.00
CA ILE A 547 -28.78 -15.64 35.36
C ILE A 547 -30.29 -15.45 35.19
N THR A 548 -30.78 -15.53 33.96
CA THR A 548 -32.20 -15.65 33.66
C THR A 548 -32.63 -17.09 33.85
N ALA A 549 -33.58 -17.36 34.74
CA ALA A 549 -34.16 -18.69 34.89
C ALA A 549 -35.21 -18.96 33.76
N PRO A 550 -35.59 -20.22 33.50
CA PRO A 550 -36.52 -20.57 32.41
C PRO A 550 -37.94 -19.99 32.54
N ASP A 551 -38.29 -19.45 33.70
CA ASP A 551 -39.55 -18.74 33.97
C ASP A 551 -39.49 -17.23 33.66
N GLY A 552 -38.31 -16.71 33.29
CA GLY A 552 -38.07 -15.29 33.02
C GLY A 552 -37.63 -14.45 34.23
N SER A 553 -37.49 -15.06 35.42
CA SER A 553 -36.92 -14.39 36.59
C SER A 553 -35.41 -14.14 36.43
N MET A 554 -34.92 -13.08 37.06
CA MET A 554 -33.53 -12.60 36.91
C MET A 554 -32.82 -12.63 38.27
N HIS A 555 -31.98 -13.64 38.48
CA HIS A 555 -31.18 -13.79 39.70
C HIS A 555 -29.82 -13.11 39.53
N PHE A 556 -29.44 -12.28 40.50
CA PHE A 556 -28.17 -11.53 40.49
C PHE A 556 -27.17 -12.13 41.47
N PHE A 557 -26.09 -12.71 40.96
CA PHE A 557 -25.05 -13.37 41.75
C PHE A 557 -23.76 -12.55 41.78
N ILE A 558 -23.08 -12.59 42.92
CA ILE A 558 -21.68 -12.17 43.06
C ILE A 558 -20.83 -13.41 43.33
N ASN A 559 -19.78 -13.61 42.53
CA ASN A 559 -18.92 -14.80 42.52
C ASN A 559 -17.50 -14.46 43.02
N ASP A 560 -17.02 -15.16 44.05
CA ASP A 560 -15.62 -15.13 44.49
C ASP A 560 -14.80 -16.14 43.68
N ARG A 561 -14.01 -15.66 42.71
CA ARG A 561 -13.13 -16.53 41.91
C ARG A 561 -12.01 -17.21 42.72
N ARG A 562 -11.68 -16.74 43.93
CA ARG A 562 -10.64 -17.30 44.81
C ARG A 562 -11.20 -18.38 45.75
N SER A 563 -12.43 -18.25 46.25
CA SER A 563 -13.04 -19.25 47.14
C SER A 563 -14.15 -20.11 46.51
N GLY A 564 -14.53 -19.83 45.26
CA GLY A 564 -15.60 -20.52 44.54
C GLY A 564 -17.02 -20.25 45.07
N LYS A 565 -17.15 -19.30 46.01
CA LYS A 565 -18.43 -18.96 46.66
C LYS A 565 -19.24 -18.05 45.76
N LYS A 566 -20.48 -18.47 45.48
CA LYS A 566 -21.50 -17.68 44.81
C LYS A 566 -22.51 -17.20 45.83
N PHE A 567 -22.80 -15.92 45.83
CA PHE A 567 -23.81 -15.28 46.67
C PHE A 567 -24.93 -14.77 45.77
N ASP A 568 -26.12 -15.37 45.86
CA ASP A 568 -27.33 -14.84 45.21
C ASP A 568 -27.85 -13.66 46.03
N ILE A 569 -27.83 -12.47 45.44
CA ILE A 569 -28.24 -11.22 46.09
C ILE A 569 -29.77 -11.11 46.15
N SER A 570 -30.50 -11.76 45.24
CA SER A 570 -31.97 -11.87 45.33
C SER A 570 -32.37 -12.74 46.53
N ASP A 571 -31.74 -13.91 46.67
CA ASP A 571 -31.93 -14.81 47.83
C ASP A 571 -31.54 -14.13 49.17
N LEU A 572 -30.45 -13.35 49.17
CA LEU A 572 -29.99 -12.62 50.36
C LEU A 572 -30.84 -11.38 50.70
N LEU A 573 -31.59 -10.82 49.73
CA LEU A 573 -32.66 -9.84 49.98
C LEU A 573 -33.90 -10.52 50.57
N GLU A 574 -34.37 -11.62 49.97
CA GLU A 574 -35.54 -12.38 50.45
C GLU A 574 -35.34 -12.92 51.88
N LYS A 575 -34.12 -13.38 52.19
CA LYS A 575 -33.73 -13.82 53.54
C LYS A 575 -33.42 -12.67 54.52
N GLY A 576 -33.57 -11.41 54.10
CA GLY A 576 -33.34 -10.22 54.93
C GLY A 576 -31.89 -10.04 55.41
N VAL A 577 -30.93 -10.76 54.82
CA VAL A 577 -29.51 -10.63 55.17
C VAL A 577 -28.98 -9.29 54.66
N ILE A 578 -29.33 -8.92 53.43
CA ILE A 578 -28.98 -7.63 52.83
C ILE A 578 -30.23 -6.75 52.80
N ASN A 579 -30.05 -5.45 53.06
CA ASN A 579 -31.14 -4.49 52.99
C ASN A 579 -31.24 -3.94 51.56
N GLU A 580 -32.46 -3.72 51.04
CA GLU A 580 -32.67 -3.10 49.72
C GLU A 580 -31.91 -1.77 49.56
N SER A 581 -31.76 -0.98 50.64
CA SER A 581 -30.95 0.25 50.63
C SER A 581 -29.48 0.05 50.25
N ILE A 582 -28.88 -1.11 50.57
CA ILE A 582 -27.48 -1.43 50.22
C ILE A 582 -27.40 -1.82 48.73
N VAL A 583 -28.35 -2.60 48.25
CA VAL A 583 -28.45 -2.97 46.83
C VAL A 583 -28.77 -1.75 45.96
N GLN A 584 -29.58 -0.80 46.47
CA GLN A 584 -29.80 0.49 45.83
C GLN A 584 -28.54 1.36 45.82
N GLN A 585 -27.79 1.48 46.93
CA GLN A 585 -26.49 2.18 46.94
C GLN A 585 -25.48 1.60 45.94
N TYR A 586 -25.50 0.28 45.73
CA TYR A 586 -24.71 -0.38 44.69
C TYR A 586 -25.23 -0.08 43.28
N ARG A 587 -26.56 -0.16 43.05
CA ARG A 587 -27.21 0.22 41.78
C ARG A 587 -26.94 1.69 41.40
N THR A 588 -26.88 2.61 42.38
CA THR A 588 -26.50 4.02 42.19
C THR A 588 -24.97 4.24 42.15
N ARG A 589 -24.16 3.17 42.16
CA ARG A 589 -22.69 3.19 42.15
C ARG A 589 -22.06 4.01 43.29
N THR A 590 -22.77 4.12 44.40
CA THR A 590 -22.34 4.81 45.64
C THR A 590 -21.39 3.92 46.46
N ILE A 591 -21.49 2.59 46.29
CA ILE A 591 -20.52 1.60 46.78
C ILE A 591 -20.02 0.72 45.62
N THR A 592 -18.81 0.20 45.72
CA THR A 592 -18.20 -0.68 44.70
C THR A 592 -18.64 -2.15 44.86
N ILE A 593 -18.41 -2.97 43.83
CA ILE A 593 -18.61 -4.43 43.92
C ILE A 593 -17.82 -5.06 45.08
N THR A 594 -16.57 -4.64 45.30
CA THR A 594 -15.71 -5.12 46.39
C THR A 594 -16.34 -4.79 47.74
N GLN A 595 -16.74 -3.53 47.94
CA GLN A 595 -17.39 -3.08 49.18
C GLN A 595 -18.73 -3.79 49.42
N LEU A 596 -19.53 -4.01 48.37
CA LEU A 596 -20.74 -4.83 48.47
C LEU A 596 -20.39 -6.25 48.90
N ALA A 597 -19.41 -6.89 48.28
CA ALA A 597 -19.01 -8.26 48.59
C ALA A 597 -18.39 -8.42 49.99
N ASP A 598 -17.69 -7.40 50.49
CA ASP A 598 -17.23 -7.33 51.89
C ASP A 598 -18.43 -7.31 52.84
N ILE A 599 -19.44 -6.46 52.59
CA ILE A 599 -20.70 -6.42 53.36
C ILE A 599 -21.46 -7.77 53.27
N VAL A 600 -21.51 -8.40 52.09
CA VAL A 600 -22.10 -9.74 51.90
C VAL A 600 -21.37 -10.79 52.72
N THR A 601 -20.05 -10.84 52.67
CA THR A 601 -19.25 -11.86 53.37
C THR A 601 -19.18 -11.62 54.87
N GLU A 602 -19.25 -10.38 55.35
CA GLU A 602 -19.39 -10.07 56.78
C GLU A 602 -20.74 -10.54 57.31
N LYS A 603 -21.86 -10.14 56.68
CA LYS A 603 -23.20 -10.53 57.15
C LYS A 603 -23.48 -12.03 57.05
N THR A 604 -22.95 -12.70 56.03
CA THR A 604 -23.11 -14.17 55.89
C THR A 604 -22.28 -14.97 56.91
N LYS A 605 -21.13 -14.46 57.38
CA LYS A 605 -20.38 -15.07 58.51
C LYS A 605 -21.23 -15.10 59.78
N HIS A 606 -21.97 -14.03 60.09
CA HIS A 606 -22.85 -14.01 61.27
C HIS A 606 -23.91 -15.11 61.24
N LEU A 607 -24.45 -15.45 60.06
CA LEU A 607 -25.43 -16.53 59.92
C LEU A 607 -24.84 -17.91 60.31
N SER A 608 -23.58 -18.15 59.99
CA SER A 608 -22.88 -19.41 60.31
C SER A 608 -22.49 -19.60 61.79
N LEU A 609 -22.65 -18.55 62.61
CA LEU A 609 -22.41 -18.61 64.06
C LEU A 609 -23.70 -18.76 64.88
N SER A 610 -24.87 -18.49 64.29
CA SER A 610 -26.18 -18.53 64.97
C SER A 610 -26.88 -19.90 64.93
N SER A 611 -26.35 -20.88 64.18
CA SER A 611 -26.98 -22.18 63.95
C SER A 611 -26.50 -23.32 64.88
N SER A 612 -26.06 -23.00 66.10
CA SER A 612 -25.43 -23.95 67.04
C SER A 612 -26.07 -23.95 68.43
N SER A 613 -27.35 -24.36 68.54
CA SER A 613 -27.98 -24.71 69.83
C SER A 613 -29.27 -25.54 69.68
N SER A 614 -29.56 -26.33 70.73
CA SER A 614 -30.78 -27.15 70.96
C SER A 614 -31.15 -28.21 69.90
N ASN A 615 -30.83 -29.47 70.22
CA ASN A 615 -31.48 -30.66 69.65
C ASN A 615 -32.92 -30.81 70.18
N LEU A 616 -33.74 -31.65 69.53
CA LEU A 616 -34.36 -32.81 70.21
C LEU A 616 -34.89 -33.87 69.22
N ILE A 617 -34.72 -35.14 69.59
CA ILE A 617 -35.08 -36.39 68.89
C ILE A 617 -35.94 -37.17 69.91
N PRO A 618 -37.12 -37.73 69.58
CA PRO A 618 -37.23 -39.07 68.94
C PRO A 618 -38.48 -39.33 68.06
N ALA A 619 -38.66 -40.48 67.39
CA ALA A 619 -37.76 -41.47 66.72
C ALA A 619 -38.62 -42.58 66.03
N GLN A 620 -37.95 -43.60 65.46
CA GLN A 620 -38.46 -44.94 65.03
C GLN A 620 -39.16 -45.01 63.65
N THR A 621 -38.49 -45.52 62.60
CA THR A 621 -38.42 -46.93 62.06
C THR A 621 -39.54 -47.28 61.08
N SER A 622 -39.38 -47.94 59.91
CA SER A 622 -38.24 -48.40 59.07
C SER A 622 -38.81 -48.89 57.70
N GLY A 623 -38.08 -49.13 56.60
CA GLY A 623 -36.65 -48.99 56.27
C GLY A 623 -36.27 -49.70 54.94
N THR A 624 -35.00 -49.59 54.51
CA THR A 624 -34.26 -50.38 53.48
C THR A 624 -34.76 -50.51 52.01
N LEU A 625 -34.00 -49.87 51.09
CA LEU A 625 -33.59 -50.32 49.72
C LEU A 625 -34.69 -50.49 48.63
N SER A 626 -34.55 -50.20 47.32
CA SER A 626 -33.52 -49.59 46.41
C SER A 626 -34.10 -49.56 44.96
N SER A 627 -33.72 -48.76 43.93
CA SER A 627 -32.77 -47.65 43.71
C SER A 627 -32.94 -46.99 42.30
N SER A 628 -32.20 -45.91 42.03
CA SER A 628 -31.69 -45.39 40.72
C SER A 628 -32.61 -44.87 39.58
N SER A 629 -32.54 -43.54 39.38
CA SER A 629 -32.37 -42.77 38.11
C SER A 629 -33.53 -42.46 37.12
N SER A 630 -33.48 -41.23 36.57
CA SER A 630 -34.30 -40.60 35.52
C SER A 630 -33.39 -39.67 34.66
N SER A 631 -33.78 -38.93 33.59
CA SER A 631 -35.10 -38.51 33.07
C SER A 631 -35.04 -38.07 31.56
N SER A 632 -36.23 -37.89 30.97
CA SER A 632 -36.63 -37.19 29.71
C SER A 632 -35.91 -35.85 29.37
N SER A 633 -35.80 -35.32 28.13
CA SER A 633 -36.48 -35.43 26.80
C SER A 633 -37.70 -34.51 26.51
N THR A 634 -37.69 -33.74 25.41
CA THR A 634 -38.86 -33.04 24.80
C THR A 634 -38.60 -32.55 23.36
N SER A 635 -39.65 -32.26 22.55
CA SER A 635 -39.52 -31.69 21.19
C SER A 635 -40.77 -30.98 20.62
N SER A 636 -40.54 -30.03 19.70
CA SER A 636 -41.34 -29.64 18.50
C SER A 636 -42.77 -29.03 18.58
N SER A 637 -42.83 -27.70 18.37
CA SER A 637 -43.58 -26.93 17.32
C SER A 637 -45.13 -26.95 17.16
N ARG A 638 -45.73 -25.73 16.97
CA ARG A 638 -46.40 -25.29 15.70
C ARG A 638 -46.96 -23.84 15.73
N THR A 639 -47.59 -23.43 14.62
CA THR A 639 -47.93 -22.06 14.16
C THR A 639 -49.40 -21.64 14.33
N SER A 640 -49.70 -20.33 14.40
CA SER A 640 -50.92 -19.71 13.79
C SER A 640 -50.88 -18.16 13.76
N THR A 641 -51.86 -17.53 13.09
CA THR A 641 -51.91 -16.09 12.70
C THR A 641 -53.29 -15.45 12.94
N SER A 642 -53.38 -14.13 13.23
CA SER A 642 -54.59 -13.34 12.95
C SER A 642 -54.38 -11.81 12.94
N LEU A 643 -55.33 -11.09 12.33
CA LEU A 643 -55.48 -9.63 12.20
C LEU A 643 -55.97 -8.99 13.55
N SER A 644 -56.25 -7.68 13.76
CA SER A 644 -56.86 -6.64 12.89
C SER A 644 -56.77 -5.21 13.50
N THR A 645 -57.02 -4.16 12.67
CA THR A 645 -57.76 -2.87 12.93
C THR A 645 -57.66 -2.11 14.27
N SER A 646 -57.85 -0.79 14.40
CA SER A 646 -57.83 0.43 13.55
C SER A 646 -58.45 1.59 14.37
N VAL A 647 -58.08 2.87 14.19
CA VAL A 647 -59.00 4.04 14.32
C VAL A 647 -58.32 5.36 13.89
N THR A 648 -59.14 6.34 13.49
CA THR A 648 -58.75 7.61 12.86
C THR A 648 -58.76 8.82 13.81
N LYS A 649 -58.03 9.88 13.45
CA LYS A 649 -58.57 11.26 13.45
C LYS A 649 -57.84 12.20 12.49
N THR A 650 -58.45 13.35 12.22
CA THR A 650 -58.20 14.21 11.04
C THR A 650 -58.16 15.68 11.44
N ILE A 651 -57.38 16.52 10.72
CA ILE A 651 -57.49 18.00 10.54
C ILE A 651 -56.20 18.51 9.82
N SER A 652 -56.18 19.66 9.14
CA SER A 652 -56.65 19.89 7.76
C SER A 652 -56.36 21.33 7.29
N LYS A 653 -55.58 21.51 6.20
CA LYS A 653 -55.31 22.80 5.48
C LYS A 653 -54.55 23.85 6.34
N THR A 654 -53.85 24.87 5.81
CA THR A 654 -54.06 25.71 4.61
C THR A 654 -52.76 26.09 3.86
N SER A 655 -52.92 26.83 2.75
CA SER A 655 -51.90 27.28 1.79
C SER A 655 -51.41 28.72 2.02
N GLY A 656 -50.24 29.07 1.46
CA GLY A 656 -49.80 30.46 1.32
C GLY A 656 -48.64 30.62 0.34
N GLU A 657 -48.86 31.30 -0.80
CA GLU A 657 -47.81 31.80 -1.69
C GLU A 657 -47.54 33.29 -1.39
N HIS A 658 -46.32 33.77 -1.63
CA HIS A 658 -46.10 35.14 -2.11
C HIS A 658 -44.76 35.29 -2.85
N GLN A 659 -44.64 36.38 -3.62
CA GLN A 659 -43.66 36.52 -4.70
C GLN A 659 -42.60 37.62 -4.46
N LYS A 660 -41.52 37.55 -5.26
CA LYS A 660 -40.70 38.66 -5.79
C LYS A 660 -39.97 39.61 -4.82
N LYS A 661 -38.65 39.70 -5.03
CA LYS A 661 -38.03 40.95 -5.53
C LYS A 661 -36.73 40.69 -6.31
N THR A 662 -36.40 41.60 -7.23
CA THR A 662 -35.30 41.51 -8.21
C THR A 662 -34.64 42.89 -8.38
N VAL A 663 -33.31 42.99 -8.35
CA VAL A 663 -32.50 44.19 -8.72
C VAL A 663 -31.10 43.73 -9.21
N SER A 664 -30.46 44.52 -10.09
CA SER A 664 -29.09 44.38 -10.62
C SER A 664 -28.52 45.79 -10.95
N ASP A 665 -27.26 46.06 -11.32
CA ASP A 665 -26.05 45.25 -11.58
C ASP A 665 -24.88 45.72 -10.64
N GLY A 666 -23.60 45.97 -10.98
CA GLY A 666 -22.82 45.85 -12.23
C GLY A 666 -21.37 46.39 -12.17
N ALA A 667 -20.57 46.00 -13.17
CA ALA A 667 -19.29 46.56 -13.69
C ALA A 667 -18.08 46.94 -12.78
N VAL A 668 -16.95 46.29 -13.14
CA VAL A 668 -15.49 46.60 -13.08
C VAL A 668 -15.04 48.03 -13.54
N PRO A 669 -13.75 48.47 -13.52
CA PRO A 669 -12.46 48.03 -12.87
C PRO A 669 -11.70 49.27 -12.23
N PRO A 670 -10.34 49.52 -12.23
CA PRO A 670 -9.12 48.71 -12.49
C PRO A 670 -7.87 48.89 -11.56
N SER A 671 -6.91 47.96 -11.71
CA SER A 671 -5.42 48.10 -11.71
C SER A 671 -4.61 48.79 -10.60
N LEU A 672 -3.59 48.07 -10.09
CA LEU A 672 -2.13 48.35 -10.10
C LEU A 672 -1.41 47.31 -9.18
N ALA A 673 -0.09 47.04 -9.24
CA ALA A 673 0.78 46.64 -10.35
C ALA A 673 2.17 46.20 -9.81
N SER A 674 2.71 45.07 -10.29
CA SER A 674 4.15 44.70 -10.22
C SER A 674 4.77 44.49 -8.81
N SER A 675 5.95 43.87 -8.65
CA SER A 675 6.96 43.49 -9.66
C SER A 675 7.61 42.12 -9.40
N SER A 676 8.22 41.59 -10.47
CA SER A 676 9.06 40.38 -10.47
C SER A 676 10.41 40.72 -11.09
N LEU A 677 11.51 40.16 -10.58
CA LEU A 677 12.84 40.23 -11.18
C LEU A 677 13.59 38.89 -11.01
N SER A 678 14.65 38.68 -11.79
CA SER A 678 15.05 37.35 -12.26
C SER A 678 16.56 37.16 -12.46
N SER A 679 16.99 35.90 -12.64
CA SER A 679 18.30 35.45 -13.17
C SER A 679 19.52 35.66 -12.22
N SER A 680 20.67 34.96 -12.31
CA SER A 680 21.28 34.12 -13.37
C SER A 680 22.08 32.91 -12.84
N THR A 681 22.60 32.08 -13.75
CA THR A 681 23.39 30.83 -13.57
C THR A 681 24.92 30.99 -13.50
N SER A 682 25.65 30.08 -12.83
CA SER A 682 26.96 29.52 -13.32
C SER A 682 27.62 28.38 -12.50
N THR A 683 27.82 27.22 -13.16
CA THR A 683 29.03 26.36 -13.32
C THR A 683 30.01 25.95 -12.17
N ILE A 684 30.00 24.63 -11.82
CA ILE A 684 31.06 23.57 -11.67
C ILE A 684 32.46 23.85 -11.01
N VAL A 685 33.05 22.77 -10.41
CA VAL A 685 34.43 22.52 -9.87
C VAL A 685 34.81 23.20 -8.52
N SER A 686 35.52 22.60 -7.55
CA SER A 686 36.24 21.28 -7.40
C SER A 686 36.11 20.73 -5.96
N GLY A 687 36.53 19.48 -5.70
CA GLY A 687 36.77 18.94 -4.33
C GLY A 687 38.10 19.42 -3.70
N PRO A 688 38.37 19.13 -2.41
CA PRO A 688 39.26 17.97 -2.13
C PRO A 688 39.08 17.23 -0.77
N LEU A 689 39.61 15.99 -0.75
CA LEU A 689 40.34 15.27 0.32
C LEU A 689 39.82 15.13 1.78
N SER A 690 39.94 13.89 2.28
CA SER A 690 39.81 13.51 3.70
C SER A 690 41.09 13.76 4.52
N PRO A 691 40.99 13.86 5.86
CA PRO A 691 42.05 13.50 6.80
C PRO A 691 41.75 12.19 7.56
N THR A 692 42.79 11.58 8.13
CA THR A 692 42.77 10.23 8.73
C THR A 692 42.84 10.26 10.26
N PHE A 693 42.23 9.26 10.91
CA PHE A 693 42.28 8.90 12.36
C PHE A 693 43.19 9.71 13.30
N THR A 694 42.58 10.23 14.37
CA THR A 694 43.19 10.25 15.71
C THR A 694 42.36 9.37 16.65
N LYS A 695 43.00 8.79 17.66
CA LYS A 695 42.46 7.67 18.45
C LYS A 695 42.05 8.13 19.86
N THR A 696 40.76 8.34 20.08
CA THR A 696 40.23 8.78 21.38
C THR A 696 40.12 7.61 22.35
N THR A 697 40.76 7.71 23.52
CA THR A 697 40.64 6.73 24.61
C THR A 697 39.64 7.24 25.63
N THR A 698 38.60 6.47 25.95
CA THR A 698 37.62 6.81 27.00
C THR A 698 37.80 5.91 28.21
N THR A 699 38.11 6.50 29.37
CA THR A 699 38.37 5.78 30.62
C THR A 699 37.05 5.45 31.35
N ARG A 700 36.98 4.29 32.02
CA ARG A 700 35.76 3.87 32.77
C ARG A 700 35.92 4.09 34.27
N THR A 701 35.70 5.32 34.73
CA THR A 701 35.79 5.69 36.15
C THR A 701 34.61 5.14 36.95
N THR A 702 34.88 4.29 37.94
CA THR A 702 33.92 3.84 38.96
C THR A 702 34.34 4.39 40.32
N THR A 703 33.66 5.44 40.80
CA THR A 703 34.03 6.14 42.02
C THR A 703 33.32 5.55 43.25
N TYR A 704 34.07 4.82 44.08
CA TYR A 704 33.75 4.69 45.50
C TYR A 704 34.49 5.79 46.26
N THR A 705 33.84 6.42 47.23
CA THR A 705 34.41 7.52 48.04
C THR A 705 34.52 7.14 49.51
N GLU A 706 35.75 6.84 49.95
CA GLU A 706 36.18 7.03 51.34
C GLU A 706 37.26 8.12 51.43
N LYS A 707 37.55 8.57 52.66
CA LYS A 707 38.30 9.80 52.95
C LYS A 707 39.81 9.54 52.99
N SER A 708 40.64 10.48 52.47
CA SER A 708 41.56 11.28 53.31
C SER A 708 42.57 12.18 52.54
N SER A 709 42.52 13.49 52.82
CA SER A 709 43.65 14.43 53.07
C SER A 709 44.86 14.66 52.12
N THR A 710 45.15 15.97 51.93
CA THR A 710 46.47 16.69 51.91
C THR A 710 47.39 16.76 50.68
N GLY A 711 47.96 17.96 50.43
CA GLY A 711 48.98 18.33 49.41
C GLY A 711 48.37 19.03 48.17
N SER A 712 48.49 20.34 47.89
CA SER A 712 49.61 21.32 47.94
C SER A 712 50.69 21.05 46.85
N SER A 713 51.18 21.99 46.03
CA SER A 713 51.14 23.47 46.09
C SER A 713 51.36 24.19 44.72
N THR A 714 51.06 25.50 44.65
CA THR A 714 51.66 26.59 43.79
C THR A 714 51.77 26.40 42.26
N VAL A 715 51.23 27.22 41.34
CA VAL A 715 51.03 28.70 41.20
C VAL A 715 52.24 29.51 40.71
N LYS A 716 52.10 30.10 39.51
CA LYS A 716 52.59 31.40 38.98
C LYS A 716 51.79 31.66 37.67
N ASN A 717 51.04 32.74 37.44
CA ASN A 717 51.31 34.19 37.47
C ASN A 717 52.43 34.61 36.50
N SER A 718 52.31 35.66 35.67
CA SER A 718 51.25 36.70 35.53
C SER A 718 51.35 37.33 34.12
N SER A 719 50.25 37.58 33.40
CA SER A 719 49.40 38.79 33.42
C SER A 719 50.06 40.07 32.86
N GLU A 720 49.49 40.61 31.78
CA GLU A 720 49.48 42.06 31.49
C GLU A 720 48.20 42.42 30.71
N SER A 721 47.82 43.70 30.64
CA SER A 721 46.44 44.11 30.32
C SER A 721 46.32 45.56 29.86
N LEU A 722 45.22 45.93 29.18
CA LEU A 722 44.51 47.23 29.35
C LEU A 722 43.23 47.33 28.49
N THR A 723 42.05 47.41 29.15
CA THR A 723 40.84 48.25 28.84
C THR A 723 40.22 48.31 27.40
N GLN A 724 38.90 48.48 27.21
CA GLN A 724 37.86 49.08 28.07
C GLN A 724 36.42 48.66 27.69
N LYS A 725 35.46 48.95 28.59
CA LYS A 725 33.99 49.07 28.40
C LYS A 725 33.17 47.80 28.13
N SER A 726 32.92 47.12 29.25
CA SER A 726 31.79 46.24 29.53
C SER A 726 30.40 46.85 29.31
N HIS A 727 29.41 45.99 29.03
CA HIS A 727 28.16 45.97 29.80
C HIS A 727 28.14 44.69 30.65
N VAL A 728 27.77 44.78 31.93
CA VAL A 728 27.63 43.63 32.85
C VAL A 728 26.18 43.56 33.32
N SER A 729 25.57 42.38 33.20
CA SER A 729 24.42 41.97 34.02
C SER A 729 24.95 41.13 35.19
N ILE A 730 24.63 41.55 36.42
CA ILE A 730 25.11 40.88 37.64
C ILE A 730 24.17 39.72 37.96
N SER A 731 24.69 38.50 37.98
CA SER A 731 24.00 37.35 38.58
C SER A 731 24.39 37.26 40.06
N ILE A 732 23.43 37.52 40.94
CA ILE A 732 23.59 37.42 42.39
C ILE A 732 23.53 35.95 42.79
N THR A 733 24.49 35.46 43.57
CA THR A 733 24.44 34.13 44.18
C THR A 733 23.79 34.16 45.56
N PRO A 734 22.70 33.40 45.77
CA PRO A 734 22.36 32.90 47.10
C PRO A 734 22.06 31.38 47.10
N ALA A 735 22.60 30.71 48.12
CA ALA A 735 22.11 29.46 48.72
C ALA A 735 21.56 28.35 47.80
N GLY A 736 22.42 27.39 47.43
CA GLY A 736 22.02 26.12 46.82
C GLY A 736 22.95 25.70 45.69
N VAL A 737 23.96 24.87 45.99
CA VAL A 737 24.77 24.24 44.93
C VAL A 737 23.97 23.03 44.42
N PHE A 738 23.11 23.28 43.43
CA PHE A 738 22.42 22.22 42.70
C PHE A 738 23.41 21.59 41.71
N GLU A 739 23.54 20.27 41.77
CA GLU A 739 24.34 19.50 40.81
C GLU A 739 23.53 19.35 39.51
N GLU A 740 23.64 20.34 38.62
CA GLU A 740 22.95 20.30 37.32
C GLU A 740 23.45 19.13 36.47
N VAL A 741 22.54 18.24 36.10
CA VAL A 741 22.88 17.03 35.34
C VAL A 741 22.68 17.29 33.86
N GLU A 742 23.81 17.36 33.13
CA GLU A 742 23.83 17.53 31.68
C GLU A 742 22.94 16.49 30.97
N PRO A 743 22.11 16.90 29.98
CA PRO A 743 21.27 16.02 29.19
C PRO A 743 22.12 15.19 28.22
N VAL A 744 21.54 14.09 27.70
CA VAL A 744 22.17 13.25 26.67
C VAL A 744 22.46 14.10 25.41
N GLY A 745 23.72 14.44 25.17
CA GLY A 745 24.15 15.34 24.09
C GLY A 745 24.56 14.62 22.80
N ALA A 746 25.15 13.42 22.91
CA ALA A 746 25.65 12.65 21.77
C ALA A 746 25.38 11.14 21.92
N ILE A 747 25.64 10.39 20.85
CA ILE A 747 25.57 8.93 20.82
C ILE A 747 26.98 8.35 20.58
N PHE A 748 27.32 7.25 21.24
CA PHE A 748 28.53 6.49 20.97
C PHE A 748 28.17 5.22 20.21
N ASP A 749 28.60 5.13 18.96
CA ASP A 749 28.50 3.92 18.15
C ASP A 749 29.56 2.93 18.65
N THR A 750 29.14 1.82 19.27
CA THR A 750 30.08 0.80 19.78
C THR A 750 30.70 -0.05 18.69
N ASP A 751 30.16 0.01 17.48
CA ASP A 751 30.48 -0.92 16.40
C ASP A 751 31.53 -0.28 15.48
N THR A 752 31.43 1.03 15.23
CA THR A 752 32.49 1.84 14.59
C THR A 752 33.45 2.48 15.59
N VAL A 753 33.10 2.52 16.88
CA VAL A 753 33.87 3.12 17.99
C VAL A 753 34.01 4.65 17.83
N GLU A 754 32.91 5.34 17.49
CA GLU A 754 32.91 6.79 17.22
C GLU A 754 31.79 7.56 17.95
N LYS A 755 32.01 8.85 18.19
CA LYS A 755 31.00 9.79 18.74
C LYS A 755 30.23 10.44 17.60
N ILE A 756 28.91 10.23 17.54
CA ILE A 756 28.01 10.76 16.52
C ILE A 756 26.90 11.65 17.12
N SER A 757 26.29 12.48 16.28
CA SER A 757 25.11 13.26 16.65
C SER A 757 23.85 12.37 16.71
N ILE A 758 22.81 12.82 17.44
CA ILE A 758 21.53 12.12 17.50
C ILE A 758 20.90 11.95 16.10
N LYS A 759 21.04 12.96 15.21
CA LYS A 759 20.61 12.89 13.81
C LYS A 759 21.36 11.80 13.04
N GLU A 760 22.68 11.74 13.19
CA GLU A 760 23.50 10.74 12.50
C GLU A 760 23.22 9.31 13.00
N ALA A 761 22.93 9.16 14.30
CA ALA A 761 22.49 7.88 14.85
C ALA A 761 21.12 7.40 14.31
N VAL A 762 20.25 8.32 13.85
CA VAL A 762 19.03 7.96 13.09
C VAL A 762 19.37 7.58 11.65
N ASN A 763 20.24 8.35 10.97
CA ASN A 763 20.69 8.05 9.60
C ASN A 763 21.27 6.61 9.49
N ARG A 764 21.95 6.14 10.54
CA ARG A 764 22.56 4.80 10.65
C ARG A 764 21.65 3.71 11.21
N GLY A 765 20.39 4.00 11.54
CA GLY A 765 19.46 3.02 12.12
C GLY A 765 19.77 2.58 13.57
N LEU A 766 20.69 3.26 14.25
CA LEU A 766 21.06 3.00 15.66
C LEU A 766 19.97 3.50 16.62
N LEU A 767 19.32 4.60 16.27
CA LEU A 767 18.15 5.18 16.95
C LEU A 767 16.89 5.08 16.10
N ASP A 768 15.75 4.80 16.74
CA ASP A 768 14.45 5.07 16.16
C ASP A 768 14.08 6.57 16.25
N SER A 769 13.28 7.05 15.30
CA SER A 769 12.91 8.47 15.19
C SER A 769 12.15 9.04 16.40
N ILE A 770 11.47 8.20 17.18
CA ILE A 770 10.75 8.63 18.39
C ILE A 770 11.75 8.81 19.53
N THR A 771 12.65 7.85 19.75
CA THR A 771 13.74 7.96 20.73
C THR A 771 14.62 9.17 20.43
N ALA A 772 15.00 9.39 19.17
CA ALA A 772 15.74 10.58 18.77
C ALA A 772 14.97 11.89 19.02
N GLN A 773 13.66 11.92 18.74
CA GLN A 773 12.81 13.06 19.09
C GLN A 773 12.77 13.28 20.61
N ARG A 774 12.63 12.23 21.45
CA ARG A 774 12.58 12.37 22.92
C ARG A 774 13.90 12.85 23.51
N LEU A 775 15.04 12.39 23.00
CA LEU A 775 16.36 12.88 23.42
C LEU A 775 16.53 14.38 23.10
N LEU A 776 16.10 14.81 21.90
CA LEU A 776 16.14 16.22 21.51
C LEU A 776 15.08 17.07 22.22
N GLU A 777 13.91 16.53 22.54
CA GLU A 777 12.89 17.18 23.40
C GLU A 777 13.48 17.47 24.78
N ALA A 778 14.20 16.50 25.38
CA ALA A 778 14.86 16.69 26.66
C ALA A 778 15.91 17.80 26.62
N GLN A 779 16.79 17.83 25.61
CA GLN A 779 17.72 18.95 25.42
C GLN A 779 16.99 20.31 25.30
N ALA A 780 15.95 20.37 24.45
CA ALA A 780 15.22 21.60 24.16
C ALA A 780 14.48 22.18 25.39
N CYS A 781 13.99 21.35 26.31
CA CYS A 781 13.37 21.81 27.56
C CYS A 781 14.37 22.06 28.72
N THR A 782 15.68 21.86 28.50
CA THR A 782 16.75 22.06 29.50
C THR A 782 17.90 22.92 28.94
N GLY A 783 17.55 24.06 28.33
CA GLY A 783 18.50 25.09 27.88
C GLY A 783 18.86 25.09 26.38
N GLY A 784 18.40 24.12 25.60
CA GLY A 784 18.58 24.11 24.14
C GLY A 784 19.38 22.91 23.62
N ILE A 785 19.62 22.88 22.32
CA ILE A 785 20.24 21.73 21.64
C ILE A 785 21.73 21.69 21.98
N VAL A 786 22.25 20.50 22.28
CA VAL A 786 23.67 20.29 22.60
C VAL A 786 24.45 20.10 21.31
N ASN A 787 25.51 20.87 21.11
CA ASN A 787 26.48 20.63 20.05
C ASN A 787 27.45 19.50 20.48
N PRO A 788 27.46 18.33 19.81
CA PRO A 788 28.26 17.19 20.24
C PRO A 788 29.77 17.39 20.05
N THR A 789 30.19 18.41 19.29
CA THR A 789 31.60 18.70 19.04
C THR A 789 32.26 19.50 20.17
N ASN A 790 31.52 20.37 20.86
CA ASN A 790 32.07 21.30 21.86
C ASN A 790 31.22 21.47 23.13
N GLY A 791 30.13 20.71 23.29
CA GLY A 791 29.23 20.75 24.46
C GLY A 791 28.30 21.96 24.56
N GLN A 792 28.48 22.99 23.72
CA GLN A 792 27.72 24.22 23.84
C GLN A 792 26.22 24.04 23.56
N ARG A 793 25.39 24.70 24.36
CA ARG A 793 23.96 24.89 24.07
C ARG A 793 23.78 25.89 22.94
N ILE A 794 22.93 25.54 21.97
CA ILE A 794 22.57 26.40 20.84
C ILE A 794 21.05 26.40 20.62
N SER A 795 20.54 27.45 20.00
CA SER A 795 19.13 27.55 19.66
C SER A 795 18.73 26.52 18.61
N ILE A 796 17.44 26.15 18.56
CA ILE A 796 16.90 25.25 17.54
C ILE A 796 17.15 25.78 16.12
N GLN A 797 17.08 27.11 15.93
CA GLN A 797 17.38 27.76 14.65
C GLN A 797 18.85 27.55 14.25
N GLU A 798 19.79 27.78 15.17
CA GLU A 798 21.22 27.61 14.92
C GLU A 798 21.58 26.13 14.71
N ALA A 799 21.02 25.22 15.51
CA ALA A 799 21.18 23.77 15.36
C ALA A 799 20.66 23.26 14.00
N THR A 800 19.65 23.91 13.43
CA THR A 800 19.17 23.63 12.06
C THR A 800 20.13 24.21 11.02
N ARG A 801 20.59 25.46 11.20
CA ARG A 801 21.54 26.14 10.30
C ARG A 801 22.86 25.38 10.15
N ILE A 802 23.40 24.81 11.23
CA ILE A 802 24.62 23.99 11.23
C ILE A 802 24.35 22.49 11.05
N GLY A 803 23.09 22.11 10.78
CA GLY A 803 22.71 20.77 10.35
C GLY A 803 22.74 19.67 11.41
N ILE A 804 22.80 20.00 12.71
CA ILE A 804 22.72 19.03 13.83
C ILE A 804 21.32 18.41 13.93
N ILE A 805 20.28 19.18 13.62
CA ILE A 805 18.89 18.70 13.50
C ILE A 805 18.33 18.95 12.10
N THR A 806 17.19 18.35 11.77
CA THR A 806 16.41 18.65 10.54
C THR A 806 15.31 19.66 10.81
N GLU A 807 14.84 20.34 9.78
CA GLU A 807 13.75 21.34 9.89
C GLU A 807 12.43 20.73 10.40
N ASP A 808 12.10 19.50 10.00
CA ASP A 808 10.96 18.74 10.55
C ASP A 808 11.10 18.52 12.06
N MET A 809 12.32 18.22 12.54
CA MET A 809 12.58 18.04 13.95
C MET A 809 12.55 19.38 14.69
N ALA A 810 13.11 20.45 14.11
CA ALA A 810 13.01 21.80 14.65
C ALA A 810 11.55 22.26 14.86
N ASN A 811 10.65 21.88 13.94
CA ASN A 811 9.21 22.11 14.11
C ASN A 811 8.60 21.29 15.27
N LYS A 812 8.96 20.01 15.41
CA LYS A 812 8.48 19.13 16.50
C LYS A 812 8.97 19.56 17.88
N LEU A 813 10.14 20.20 17.97
CA LEU A 813 10.78 20.60 19.22
C LEU A 813 10.27 21.95 19.81
N LYS A 814 9.47 22.72 19.06
CA LYS A 814 8.92 24.02 19.51
C LYS A 814 8.19 23.97 20.87
N PRO A 815 7.37 22.95 21.22
CA PRO A 815 6.74 22.86 22.54
C PRO A 815 7.75 22.62 23.67
N ALA A 816 8.80 21.84 23.42
CA ALA A 816 9.87 21.60 24.39
C ALA A 816 10.73 22.86 24.59
N GLN A 817 10.97 23.64 23.52
CA GLN A 817 11.64 24.94 23.64
C GLN A 817 10.85 25.93 24.50
N LYS A 818 9.50 25.96 24.35
CA LYS A 818 8.63 26.77 25.23
C LYS A 818 8.61 26.29 26.69
N ALA A 819 8.83 25.00 26.94
CA ALA A 819 8.98 24.48 28.30
C ALA A 819 10.24 25.02 29.02
N TYR A 820 11.22 25.56 28.30
CA TYR A 820 12.36 26.30 28.87
C TYR A 820 12.16 27.82 28.80
N ILE A 821 11.79 28.38 27.64
CA ILE A 821 11.67 29.84 27.44
C ILE A 821 10.48 30.44 28.23
N GLY A 822 9.47 29.62 28.52
CA GLY A 822 8.18 30.00 29.08
C GLY A 822 7.05 29.97 28.06
N PHE A 823 5.82 29.80 28.55
CA PHE A 823 4.61 29.98 27.76
C PHE A 823 4.02 31.37 28.06
N ASP A 824 4.07 32.28 27.09
CA ASP A 824 3.61 33.67 27.25
C ASP A 824 2.09 33.74 27.37
N ASP A 825 1.55 34.00 28.57
CA ASP A 825 0.12 34.26 28.73
C ASP A 825 -0.21 35.73 28.39
N VAL A 826 -0.97 35.90 27.32
CA VAL A 826 -1.44 37.20 26.82
C VAL A 826 -2.30 37.95 27.85
N LYS A 827 -2.94 37.25 28.80
CA LYS A 827 -3.83 37.87 29.80
C LYS A 827 -3.07 38.45 30.99
N SER A 828 -2.19 37.67 31.61
CA SER A 828 -1.39 38.08 32.79
C SER A 828 -0.06 38.74 32.45
N LYS A 829 0.42 38.61 31.20
CA LYS A 829 1.79 38.94 30.76
C LYS A 829 2.90 38.16 31.48
N LYS A 830 2.56 37.09 32.22
CA LYS A 830 3.53 36.17 32.82
C LYS A 830 3.99 35.13 31.81
N LYS A 831 5.17 34.58 32.07
CA LYS A 831 5.64 33.34 31.44
C LYS A 831 5.27 32.17 32.35
N LEU A 832 4.37 31.31 31.90
CA LEU A 832 3.99 30.11 32.65
C LEU A 832 5.09 29.04 32.54
N SER A 833 5.37 28.36 33.66
CA SER A 833 6.17 27.14 33.72
C SER A 833 5.48 25.97 33.01
N VAL A 834 6.18 24.84 32.85
CA VAL A 834 5.62 23.62 32.23
C VAL A 834 4.38 23.11 32.97
N ALA A 835 4.43 23.12 34.30
CA ALA A 835 3.36 22.62 35.16
C ALA A 835 2.12 23.52 35.13
N GLU A 836 2.31 24.84 35.13
CA GLU A 836 1.22 25.81 34.95
C GLU A 836 0.62 25.72 33.54
N ALA A 837 1.45 25.57 32.50
CA ALA A 837 0.99 25.39 31.12
C ALA A 837 0.17 24.08 30.92
N MET A 838 0.45 23.02 31.69
CA MET A 838 -0.42 21.82 31.74
C MET A 838 -1.74 22.12 32.45
N LYS A 839 -1.70 22.79 33.60
CA LYS A 839 -2.85 23.13 34.45
C LYS A 839 -3.87 23.99 33.70
N GLU A 840 -3.38 25.01 32.98
CA GLU A 840 -4.14 25.90 32.11
C GLU A 840 -4.41 25.30 30.70
N ARG A 841 -4.01 24.05 30.44
CA ARG A 841 -4.24 23.29 29.20
C ARG A 841 -3.59 23.86 27.92
N TRP A 842 -2.57 24.72 28.05
CA TRP A 842 -1.75 25.19 26.93
C TRP A 842 -0.82 24.09 26.38
N LEU A 843 -0.46 23.11 27.23
CA LEU A 843 0.39 21.97 26.88
C LEU A 843 -0.35 20.64 27.14
N PRO A 844 -0.42 19.71 26.17
CA PRO A 844 -1.05 18.41 26.39
C PRO A 844 -0.37 17.62 27.51
N HIS A 845 -1.18 17.00 28.37
CA HIS A 845 -0.74 16.34 29.61
C HIS A 845 0.45 15.38 29.38
N ASP A 846 0.37 14.50 28.38
CA ASP A 846 1.43 13.53 28.09
C ASP A 846 2.76 14.17 27.67
N ALA A 847 2.72 15.34 27.04
CA ALA A 847 3.91 16.08 26.65
C ALA A 847 4.52 16.83 27.84
N GLY A 848 3.69 17.51 28.63
CA GLY A 848 4.12 18.21 29.82
C GLY A 848 4.68 17.28 30.89
N GLN A 849 4.05 16.12 31.13
CA GLN A 849 4.57 15.09 32.04
C GLN A 849 6.00 14.66 31.67
N ARG A 850 6.30 14.47 30.37
CA ARG A 850 7.66 14.18 29.91
C ARG A 850 8.62 15.33 30.16
N PHE A 851 8.22 16.57 29.84
CA PHE A 851 9.09 17.74 30.02
C PHE A 851 9.37 18.03 31.52
N ILE A 852 8.39 17.78 32.39
CA ILE A 852 8.55 17.79 33.85
C ILE A 852 9.55 16.71 34.29
N GLU A 853 9.37 15.45 33.86
CA GLU A 853 10.32 14.38 34.14
C GLU A 853 11.75 14.74 33.66
N PHE A 854 11.90 15.30 32.45
CA PHE A 854 13.18 15.73 31.87
C PHE A 854 13.84 16.88 32.64
N GLN A 855 13.07 17.88 33.11
CA GLN A 855 13.60 18.97 33.94
C GLN A 855 13.99 18.49 35.33
N VAL A 856 13.15 17.69 35.99
CA VAL A 856 13.44 17.13 37.33
C VAL A 856 14.73 16.33 37.32
N VAL A 857 14.94 15.42 36.36
CA VAL A 857 16.16 14.59 36.31
C VAL A 857 17.42 15.33 35.83
N THR A 858 17.30 16.60 35.42
CA THR A 858 18.44 17.46 35.04
C THR A 858 18.77 18.55 36.08
N GLY A 859 18.09 18.56 37.23
CA GLY A 859 18.38 19.49 38.34
C GLY A 859 17.17 20.22 38.95
N GLY A 860 15.95 19.93 38.50
CA GLY A 860 14.72 20.55 39.01
C GLY A 860 13.91 21.28 37.92
N LEU A 861 12.66 21.63 38.26
CA LEU A 861 11.75 22.34 37.36
C LEU A 861 12.29 23.73 37.02
N TYR A 862 12.05 24.18 35.79
CA TYR A 862 12.48 25.50 35.34
C TYR A 862 11.40 26.57 35.59
N ASP A 863 11.82 27.71 36.14
CA ASP A 863 11.04 28.92 36.33
C ASP A 863 11.41 29.93 35.24
N PRO A 864 10.58 30.08 34.19
CA PRO A 864 10.88 30.97 33.07
C PRO A 864 10.56 32.45 33.37
N GLU A 865 9.89 32.77 34.48
CA GLU A 865 9.67 34.15 34.93
C GLU A 865 10.86 34.68 35.73
N MET A 866 11.53 33.81 36.49
CA MET A 866 12.71 34.12 37.33
C MET A 866 14.04 33.58 36.78
N ASP A 867 14.02 32.97 35.58
CA ASP A 867 15.16 32.42 34.82
C ASP A 867 16.04 31.41 35.60
N CYS A 868 15.42 30.62 36.49
CA CYS A 868 16.13 29.76 37.45
C CYS A 868 15.47 28.39 37.66
N ARG A 869 16.15 27.45 38.35
CA ARG A 869 15.54 26.18 38.75
C ARG A 869 14.88 26.25 40.12
N ARG A 870 13.81 25.48 40.29
CA ARG A 870 13.07 25.29 41.55
C ARG A 870 13.27 23.88 42.08
N SER A 871 13.41 23.77 43.40
CA SER A 871 13.38 22.50 44.11
C SER A 871 11.99 21.86 44.01
N MET A 872 11.91 20.57 44.36
CA MET A 872 10.63 19.85 44.45
C MET A 872 9.74 20.45 45.55
N GLU A 873 10.37 20.87 46.65
CA GLU A 873 9.77 21.51 47.82
C GLU A 873 9.22 22.89 47.48
N ASP A 874 9.92 23.70 46.68
CA ASP A 874 9.44 25.02 46.24
C ASP A 874 8.33 24.91 45.20
N SER A 875 8.42 23.94 44.29
CA SER A 875 7.37 23.63 43.31
C SER A 875 6.04 23.22 43.99
N LEU A 876 6.12 22.55 45.15
CA LEU A 876 4.97 22.28 46.02
C LEU A 876 4.43 23.55 46.69
N LYS A 877 5.29 24.40 47.28
CA LYS A 877 4.89 25.68 47.90
C LYS A 877 4.21 26.63 46.90
N MET A 878 4.65 26.61 45.64
CA MET A 878 4.11 27.42 44.54
C MET A 878 2.83 26.83 43.91
N GLY A 879 2.40 25.63 44.32
CA GLY A 879 1.20 24.98 43.79
C GLY A 879 1.29 24.58 42.31
N TRP A 880 2.52 24.40 41.81
CA TRP A 880 2.83 23.91 40.47
C TRP A 880 2.58 22.40 40.37
N LEU A 881 3.01 21.66 41.40
CA LEU A 881 2.80 20.23 41.53
C LEU A 881 1.99 19.93 42.80
N ASP A 882 1.25 18.82 42.79
CA ASP A 882 0.62 18.28 44.00
C ASP A 882 1.54 17.24 44.68
N LEU A 883 1.23 16.89 45.93
CA LEU A 883 2.05 15.97 46.73
C LEU A 883 2.19 14.58 46.07
N ARG A 884 1.16 14.10 45.36
CA ARG A 884 1.19 12.78 44.69
C ARG A 884 2.07 12.80 43.45
N THR A 885 1.99 13.85 42.63
CA THR A 885 2.86 13.99 41.46
C THR A 885 4.31 14.21 41.88
N ALA A 886 4.56 14.97 42.96
CA ALA A 886 5.89 15.13 43.55
C ALA A 886 6.51 13.79 43.97
N GLN A 887 5.79 12.98 44.75
CA GLN A 887 6.22 11.64 45.17
C GLN A 887 6.49 10.73 43.96
N LYS A 888 5.62 10.74 42.96
CA LYS A 888 5.80 9.95 41.72
C LYS A 888 7.02 10.38 40.90
N LEU A 889 7.34 11.68 40.86
CA LEU A 889 8.53 12.19 40.17
C LEU A 889 9.82 11.89 40.92
N GLN A 890 9.75 11.67 42.24
CA GLN A 890 10.89 11.28 43.07
C GLN A 890 11.24 9.78 42.94
N ASP A 891 10.24 8.90 42.72
CA ASP A 891 10.48 7.48 42.46
C ASP A 891 10.87 7.20 40.99
N ALA A 892 12.17 6.96 40.77
CA ALA A 892 12.71 6.61 39.46
C ALA A 892 12.13 5.31 38.85
N LYS A 893 11.50 4.43 39.64
CA LYS A 893 10.77 3.25 39.12
C LYS A 893 9.46 3.63 38.42
N GLN A 894 8.86 4.77 38.77
CA GLN A 894 7.57 5.24 38.24
C GLN A 894 7.70 6.21 37.05
N HIS A 895 8.93 6.58 36.67
CA HIS A 895 9.22 7.40 35.49
C HIS A 895 8.81 6.69 34.20
N ALA A 896 8.32 7.46 33.22
CA ALA A 896 7.80 6.89 31.99
C ALA A 896 8.94 6.33 31.11
N LYS A 897 8.80 5.06 30.66
CA LYS A 897 9.80 4.38 29.83
C LYS A 897 9.70 4.77 28.34
N VAL A 898 9.92 6.06 28.09
CA VAL A 898 9.66 6.75 26.80
C VAL A 898 10.73 6.53 25.73
N LEU A 899 11.89 5.97 26.07
CA LEU A 899 12.99 5.73 25.13
C LEU A 899 13.13 4.25 24.79
N THR A 900 13.59 3.94 23.57
CA THR A 900 14.21 2.66 23.24
C THR A 900 15.71 2.74 23.55
N CYS A 901 16.22 1.89 24.44
CA CYS A 901 17.65 1.86 24.78
C CYS A 901 18.49 1.53 23.54
N PRO A 902 19.41 2.40 23.08
CA PRO A 902 20.09 2.18 21.81
C PRO A 902 21.02 0.95 21.79
N LYS A 903 21.51 0.53 22.97
CA LYS A 903 22.39 -0.63 23.17
C LYS A 903 21.66 -1.95 23.46
N SER A 904 20.55 -1.92 24.22
CA SER A 904 19.82 -3.14 24.61
C SER A 904 18.52 -3.37 23.83
N LYS A 905 18.05 -2.36 23.10
CA LYS A 905 16.76 -2.29 22.37
C LYS A 905 15.50 -2.44 23.24
N LEU A 906 15.62 -2.46 24.58
CA LEU A 906 14.51 -2.48 25.52
C LEU A 906 13.99 -1.07 25.84
N LYS A 907 12.74 -0.93 26.31
CA LYS A 907 12.21 0.36 26.77
C LYS A 907 12.81 0.78 28.12
N ILE A 908 13.27 2.03 28.19
CA ILE A 908 13.89 2.64 29.38
C ILE A 908 13.36 4.06 29.63
N SER A 909 13.46 4.52 30.88
CA SER A 909 13.16 5.92 31.25
C SER A 909 14.31 6.86 30.86
N TYR A 910 14.08 8.18 30.89
CA TYR A 910 15.16 9.14 30.64
C TYR A 910 16.20 9.17 31.77
N LYS A 911 15.79 8.91 33.02
CA LYS A 911 16.73 8.71 34.14
C LYS A 911 17.63 7.50 33.91
N GLU A 912 17.05 6.36 33.52
CA GLU A 912 17.80 5.14 33.17
C GLU A 912 18.79 5.39 32.01
N ALA A 913 18.46 6.28 31.06
CA ALA A 913 19.38 6.67 30.00
C ALA A 913 20.54 7.56 30.51
N LEU A 914 20.25 8.60 31.31
CA LEU A 914 21.25 9.52 31.87
C LEU A 914 22.25 8.83 32.82
N ASP A 915 21.81 7.78 33.51
CA ASP A 915 22.62 6.95 34.42
C ASP A 915 23.52 5.95 33.66
N ASN A 916 23.19 5.63 32.41
CA ASN A 916 23.97 4.76 31.53
C ASN A 916 24.80 5.52 30.48
N CYS A 917 24.91 6.84 30.62
CA CYS A 917 25.76 7.68 29.77
C CYS A 917 27.23 7.65 30.22
N LEU A 918 28.13 7.66 29.23
CA LEU A 918 29.51 8.10 29.42
C LEU A 918 29.55 9.63 29.49
N VAL A 919 30.62 10.20 30.04
CA VAL A 919 30.90 11.65 30.02
C VAL A 919 32.20 11.86 29.26
N GLU A 920 32.23 12.81 28.33
CA GLU A 920 33.44 13.12 27.55
C GLU A 920 34.38 14.04 28.32
N GLU A 921 35.61 13.55 28.55
CA GLU A 921 36.70 14.34 29.13
C GLU A 921 37.02 15.54 28.21
N GLY A 922 36.85 16.76 28.74
CA GLY A 922 37.13 18.02 28.05
C GLY A 922 35.90 18.80 27.57
N THR A 923 34.80 18.13 27.18
CA THR A 923 33.55 18.81 26.77
C THR A 923 32.41 18.69 27.79
N GLY A 924 32.47 17.69 28.68
CA GLY A 924 31.40 17.38 29.63
C GLY A 924 30.15 16.74 28.99
N VAL A 925 30.14 16.50 27.68
CA VAL A 925 28.98 15.95 26.97
C VAL A 925 28.65 14.55 27.49
N LYS A 926 27.38 14.34 27.89
CA LYS A 926 26.86 12.99 28.13
C LYS A 926 26.63 12.26 26.82
N ILE A 927 27.24 11.08 26.69
CA ILE A 927 27.18 10.24 25.48
C ILE A 927 26.49 8.91 25.82
N LEU A 928 25.36 8.62 25.16
CA LEU A 928 24.64 7.36 25.33
C LEU A 928 25.14 6.30 24.34
N GLN A 929 25.45 5.10 24.82
CA GLN A 929 25.95 4.02 23.95
C GLN A 929 24.84 3.40 23.08
N ALA A 930 25.18 3.12 21.82
CA ALA A 930 24.35 2.44 20.84
C ALA A 930 25.13 1.32 20.12
N SER A 931 24.42 0.29 19.69
CA SER A 931 24.95 -0.78 18.83
C SER A 931 23.90 -1.18 17.80
N SER A 932 24.32 -1.72 16.66
CA SER A 932 23.48 -2.26 15.60
C SER A 932 22.80 -3.57 16.02
N VAL A 933 23.37 -4.29 17.00
CA VAL A 933 22.84 -5.53 17.58
C VAL A 933 22.54 -5.31 19.07
N SER A 934 21.47 -5.89 19.62
CA SER A 934 21.24 -5.77 21.07
C SER A 934 22.31 -6.51 21.85
N SER A 935 22.85 -5.86 22.90
CA SER A 935 23.71 -6.51 23.88
C SER A 935 23.01 -7.59 24.74
N ARG A 936 21.74 -7.92 24.44
CA ARG A 936 20.98 -9.04 25.00
C ARG A 936 20.56 -10.08 23.93
N GLY A 937 21.16 -10.06 22.74
CA GLY A 937 20.92 -11.05 21.68
C GLY A 937 19.62 -10.86 20.88
N ILE A 938 18.87 -9.79 21.15
CA ILE A 938 17.67 -9.41 20.38
C ILE A 938 18.12 -8.73 19.08
N SER A 939 17.63 -9.19 17.92
CA SER A 939 17.94 -8.52 16.65
C SER A 939 17.35 -7.11 16.62
N SER A 940 18.10 -6.14 16.10
CA SER A 940 17.58 -4.79 15.90
C SER A 940 16.69 -4.76 14.66
N PRO A 941 15.41 -4.34 14.75
CA PRO A 941 14.50 -4.32 13.60
C PRO A 941 14.86 -3.30 12.52
N TYR A 942 15.91 -2.49 12.75
CA TYR A 942 16.37 -1.43 11.85
C TYR A 942 17.65 -1.79 11.08
N ASN A 943 18.22 -2.98 11.29
CA ASN A 943 19.56 -3.32 10.77
C ASN A 943 19.50 -3.99 9.39
N VAL A 944 19.18 -3.21 8.34
CA VAL A 944 18.96 -3.71 6.96
C VAL A 944 20.09 -3.31 5.99
N ALA A 945 21.35 -3.48 6.42
CA ALA A 945 22.52 -3.51 5.52
C ALA A 945 23.83 -3.95 6.24
N SER A 946 24.11 -5.26 6.36
CA SER A 946 25.48 -5.88 6.33
C SER A 946 25.51 -7.32 6.86
N ALA A 947 25.23 -8.32 6.02
CA ALA A 947 25.71 -9.71 6.18
C ALA A 947 25.41 -10.56 4.93
N PRO A 948 26.41 -11.03 4.17
CA PRO A 948 26.21 -12.03 3.13
C PRO A 948 26.30 -13.45 3.71
N GLY A 949 25.20 -14.20 3.64
CA GLY A 949 25.20 -15.67 3.80
C GLY A 949 25.28 -16.20 5.23
N SER A 950 24.15 -16.68 5.76
CA SER A 950 24.09 -17.72 6.78
C SER A 950 22.75 -18.47 6.66
N SER A 951 22.73 -19.74 7.05
CA SER A 951 21.70 -20.70 6.63
C SER A 951 20.43 -20.71 7.48
N THR A 952 19.34 -21.13 6.85
CA THR A 952 18.12 -21.58 7.53
C THR A 952 18.39 -22.83 8.37
N GLY A 953 18.08 -22.79 9.66
CA GLY A 953 18.23 -23.93 10.57
C GLY A 953 17.38 -23.76 11.83
N SER A 954 16.18 -24.36 11.85
CA SER A 954 15.22 -24.22 12.94
C SER A 954 15.62 -25.01 14.20
N ARG A 955 15.30 -24.47 15.40
CA ARG A 955 14.51 -25.22 16.40
C ARG A 955 14.10 -24.43 17.64
N SER A 956 12.86 -24.66 18.06
CA SER A 956 12.42 -24.51 19.45
C SER A 956 12.77 -25.77 20.26
N GLY A 957 12.87 -25.65 21.59
CA GLY A 957 12.63 -26.76 22.52
C GLY A 957 13.83 -27.43 23.20
N SER A 958 14.01 -27.08 24.48
CA SER A 958 14.27 -27.98 25.62
C SER A 958 15.50 -28.92 25.65
N ARG A 959 16.26 -28.83 26.75
CA ARG A 959 17.33 -29.78 27.13
C ARG A 959 16.77 -31.11 27.67
N ARG A 960 17.44 -32.24 27.36
CA ARG A 960 17.56 -33.38 28.30
C ARG A 960 18.86 -34.15 28.10
N SER A 961 19.36 -34.78 29.16
CA SER A 961 20.70 -35.40 29.28
C SER A 961 20.78 -36.83 28.72
N SER A 962 21.95 -37.21 28.16
CA SER A 962 22.55 -38.55 28.32
C SER A 962 24.03 -38.59 27.92
N ARG A 963 24.74 -39.68 28.26
CA ARG A 963 26.20 -39.85 28.18
C ARG A 963 26.67 -40.75 27.01
N ARG A 964 27.98 -40.73 26.77
CA ARG A 964 28.82 -41.61 25.91
C ARG A 964 28.68 -41.35 24.40
N GLY A 965 29.75 -41.67 23.68
CA GLY A 965 29.87 -41.56 22.21
C GLY A 965 30.66 -42.75 21.63
N SER A 966 31.00 -42.67 20.34
CA SER A 966 31.86 -43.62 19.62
C SER A 966 32.55 -42.93 18.44
N LEU A 967 33.42 -43.66 17.74
CA LEU A 967 34.36 -43.17 16.72
C LEU A 967 33.86 -43.35 15.27
N ASP A 968 34.28 -42.39 14.42
CA ASP A 968 34.79 -42.51 13.04
C ASP A 968 33.98 -43.16 11.87
N LEU A 969 34.55 -42.90 10.68
CA LEU A 969 34.20 -43.36 9.31
C LEU A 969 33.01 -42.64 8.63
N GLY A 970 33.13 -42.08 7.42
CA GLY A 970 34.32 -41.84 6.58
C GLY A 970 33.98 -41.55 5.10
N SER A 971 34.91 -40.95 4.34
CA SER A 971 34.86 -40.68 2.87
C SER A 971 33.80 -39.68 2.35
N SER A 972 33.97 -38.93 1.24
CA SER A 972 35.18 -38.55 0.48
C SER A 972 34.93 -37.30 -0.40
N LEU A 973 35.99 -36.55 -0.70
CA LEU A 973 36.06 -35.44 -1.70
C LEU A 973 36.40 -35.99 -3.10
N PRO A 974 36.07 -35.32 -4.24
CA PRO A 974 36.71 -34.06 -4.69
C PRO A 974 35.73 -32.95 -5.16
N ASN A 975 36.04 -31.65 -5.22
CA ASN A 975 37.21 -30.82 -5.60
C ASN A 975 37.27 -30.37 -7.09
N TYR A 976 37.87 -29.19 -7.32
CA TYR A 976 38.00 -28.39 -8.57
C TYR A 976 36.74 -27.60 -9.02
N SER A 977 36.84 -26.35 -9.51
CA SER A 977 37.94 -25.36 -9.40
C SER A 977 37.49 -23.93 -9.73
N SER A 978 38.22 -22.94 -9.23
CA SER A 978 38.03 -21.50 -9.47
C SER A 978 38.45 -21.03 -10.87
N PHE A 979 37.87 -19.93 -11.34
CA PHE A 979 38.54 -18.95 -12.22
C PHE A 979 38.19 -17.52 -11.80
N THR A 980 39.08 -16.57 -12.11
CA THR A 980 39.09 -15.21 -11.55
C THR A 980 38.93 -14.12 -12.60
N ALA A 981 38.15 -13.08 -12.26
CA ALA A 981 38.28 -11.67 -12.65
C ALA A 981 38.52 -11.28 -14.13
N PHE A 982 37.77 -10.27 -14.60
CA PHE A 982 38.37 -8.93 -14.81
C PHE A 982 37.28 -7.84 -14.89
N SER A 983 37.69 -6.58 -14.76
CA SER A 983 36.84 -5.39 -14.91
C SER A 983 37.34 -4.54 -16.07
N SER A 984 36.43 -3.98 -16.88
CA SER A 984 36.70 -2.73 -17.61
C SER A 984 35.43 -1.99 -18.01
N THR A 985 35.57 -0.67 -18.00
CA THR A 985 34.59 0.38 -18.29
C THR A 985 33.94 0.31 -19.69
N LYS A 986 32.65 0.69 -19.78
CA LYS A 986 32.28 1.96 -20.43
C LYS A 986 30.93 2.49 -19.95
#